data_AF-A0A3P1SJ68-F1
#
_entry.id   AF-A0A3P1SJ68-F1
#
_cell.length_a   1.000
_cell.length_b   1.000
_cell.length_c   1.000
_cell.angle_alpha   90.00
_cell.angle_beta   90.00
_cell.angle_gamma   90.00
#
_symmetry.space_group_name_H-M   'P 1'
#
loop_
_entity.id
_entity.type
_entity.pdbx_description
1 polymer ?
#
loop_
_entity_poly.entity_id
_entity_poly.type
_entity_poly.pdbx_seq_one_letter_code
_entity_poly.pdbx_strand_id
1 'polypeptide(L)'
;MRLIMNRSMALASALFISLLPVQVFSAPGGNAFAEGFEGNVNALPPGRLKQQIDKLPPAAQQQALKWLERFNIPSVDYEFLGVDSDGRLFYIDTVVPNDAGNESASPSDPLPVAPEDTFFLHSRPGASKIVFLDFDGHNISGTAWNGNGGKTVYYARAYDLDGDPLTFNETERDRIAEIWHRVAEDMAPFDIDVTTEDPGGFGPETGHVLITSDTDDQGDPMPHSNAGGVAYVGVWGASYYTNYQPALVYYDNLGGGNATYVAEASTHEFGHNLGLGHDGGTGTSYYSGHGSGYISWAPIMGVGYYNNVTQWSKGEYSGATNTQDDIQIISSQLNYRLDDHGDSLASATALQTDPNGTVYVTFPEIDPHNQQPENKGIIETSNDHDLFWFDTASGGITLNITPAWEAFYRTSRRGANLDIEATLYDQQGNYVTSSDLQNDTRAQIDANLTAGRYYLEVTGVGSTASPYSDYGSLGMYFVSGSLQPVQSNDSTPPNPDPMSWAAGPAANGRTAIAMTATTANDDSGVVQYQFNCTGSSGGGCVGSTWQSSAQYQATGLTPGASYSYQVKARDLAGNETGWSVTGNASTGANQPPQPVNDNSTTDQQTAVTITVLSNDTDPEGDSLSITGFTAPAQGAVTQSGNNLIYTPSGSYVGSDSFNYTVSDGLDFVDASVFVDITAANAPPVAVDDSATVATNGSVTIDVLENDSDADAGTVLTIVPGGFTQGNKGSVSLVNGQLVYEHTSKKGGDSFTYTITDGEDTDTATVNITISRNGGGDDGGGGGGGKCHPKRGC
;
A
#
# COMPACT_ATOMS: atom_id res chain seq x y z
N MET A 1 -25.10 -77.21 -55.92
CA MET A 1 -26.26 -76.42 -55.48
C MET A 1 -25.79 -75.57 -54.31
N ARG A 2 -25.94 -74.24 -54.43
CA ARG A 2 -25.79 -73.12 -53.45
C ARG A 2 -25.65 -73.50 -51.96
N LEU A 3 -24.94 -72.79 -51.09
CA LEU A 3 -24.11 -71.57 -51.11
C LEU A 3 -23.32 -71.59 -49.78
N ILE A 4 -21.99 -71.37 -49.84
CA ILE A 4 -21.09 -70.56 -48.98
C ILE A 4 -21.45 -70.52 -47.46
N MET A 5 -20.78 -71.31 -46.61
CA MET A 5 -19.53 -71.04 -45.84
C MET A 5 -19.62 -69.87 -44.83
N ASN A 6 -19.10 -69.91 -43.60
CA ASN A 6 -18.70 -70.95 -42.64
C ASN A 6 -18.31 -70.18 -41.34
N ARG A 7 -18.73 -70.70 -40.17
CA ARG A 7 -18.12 -70.60 -38.80
C ARG A 7 -17.86 -69.21 -38.16
N SER A 8 -18.55 -68.86 -37.07
CA SER A 8 -18.28 -69.19 -35.64
C SER A 8 -17.00 -68.49 -35.14
N MET A 9 -16.99 -67.64 -34.11
CA MET A 9 -17.46 -67.75 -32.72
C MET A 9 -17.52 -66.32 -32.11
N ALA A 10 -18.62 -65.91 -31.46
CA ALA A 10 -18.80 -65.85 -29.99
C ALA A 10 -17.94 -64.74 -29.32
N LEU A 11 -18.40 -63.86 -28.43
CA LEU A 11 -19.70 -63.54 -27.83
C LEU A 11 -19.43 -62.24 -27.04
N ALA A 12 -20.21 -61.17 -27.18
CA ALA A 12 -20.44 -60.18 -26.12
C ALA A 12 -21.59 -59.26 -26.57
N SER A 13 -22.71 -59.40 -25.87
CA SER A 13 -23.99 -58.80 -26.17
C SER A 13 -23.96 -57.27 -26.09
N ALA A 14 -24.30 -56.64 -27.21
CA ALA A 14 -24.70 -55.25 -27.28
C ALA A 14 -26.13 -55.09 -26.72
N LEU A 15 -26.36 -54.06 -25.92
CA LEU A 15 -27.69 -53.50 -25.73
C LEU A 15 -27.62 -52.03 -26.13
N PHE A 16 -28.27 -51.72 -27.25
CA PHE A 16 -28.56 -50.38 -27.73
C PHE A 16 -29.26 -49.57 -26.64
N ILE A 17 -28.67 -48.44 -26.24
CA ILE A 17 -29.37 -47.38 -25.54
C ILE A 17 -29.48 -46.20 -26.49
N SER A 18 -30.73 -45.81 -26.71
CA SER A 18 -31.17 -44.61 -27.42
C SER A 18 -30.48 -43.36 -26.91
N LEU A 19 -30.01 -42.53 -27.84
CA LEU A 19 -29.69 -41.12 -27.62
C LEU A 19 -30.90 -40.42 -26.98
N LEU A 20 -30.81 -40.16 -25.68
CA LEU A 20 -31.58 -39.13 -25.00
C LEU A 20 -30.69 -37.87 -24.91
N PRO A 21 -31.26 -36.67 -25.04
CA PRO A 21 -30.49 -35.45 -24.83
C PRO A 21 -29.95 -35.45 -23.41
N VAL A 22 -28.67 -35.10 -23.26
CA VAL A 22 -28.05 -34.81 -21.97
C VAL A 22 -28.95 -33.79 -21.28
N GLN A 23 -29.59 -34.22 -20.19
CA GLN A 23 -30.18 -33.27 -19.27
C GLN A 23 -29.02 -32.48 -18.70
N VAL A 24 -28.90 -31.24 -19.15
CA VAL A 24 -28.24 -30.19 -18.37
C VAL A 24 -28.91 -30.25 -16.99
N PHE A 25 -28.19 -30.75 -16.01
CA PHE A 25 -28.60 -30.56 -14.62
C PHE A 25 -28.50 -29.06 -14.38
N SER A 26 -29.65 -28.38 -14.38
CA SER A 26 -29.76 -27.09 -13.74
C SER A 26 -29.30 -27.28 -12.31
N ALA A 27 -28.19 -26.62 -11.94
CA ALA A 27 -27.77 -26.50 -10.56
C ALA A 27 -28.98 -26.04 -9.72
N PRO A 28 -29.18 -26.56 -8.50
CA PRO A 28 -30.17 -25.98 -7.61
C PRO A 28 -29.71 -24.54 -7.36
N GLY A 29 -30.50 -23.58 -7.83
CA GLY A 29 -30.23 -22.16 -7.61
C GLY A 29 -30.07 -21.91 -6.12
N GLY A 30 -28.83 -21.68 -5.69
CA GLY A 30 -28.56 -20.87 -4.53
C GLY A 30 -29.05 -19.48 -4.90
N ASN A 31 -30.30 -19.18 -4.57
CA ASN A 31 -30.91 -17.88 -4.77
C ASN A 31 -30.02 -16.83 -4.10
N ALA A 32 -29.18 -16.15 -4.86
CA ALA A 32 -28.49 -14.94 -4.40
C ALA A 32 -29.51 -13.86 -4.00
N PHE A 33 -30.74 -13.95 -4.51
CA PHE A 33 -31.90 -13.26 -3.95
C PHE A 33 -33.10 -14.20 -4.04
N ALA A 34 -33.80 -14.45 -2.93
CA ALA A 34 -35.19 -14.88 -3.08
C ALA A 34 -35.90 -13.81 -3.91
N GLU A 35 -36.66 -14.20 -4.93
CA GLU A 35 -37.58 -13.27 -5.62
C GLU A 35 -38.29 -12.40 -4.57
N GLY A 36 -37.97 -11.09 -4.54
CA GLY A 36 -38.55 -10.14 -3.57
C GLY A 36 -37.59 -9.33 -2.68
N PHE A 37 -36.27 -9.37 -2.86
CA PHE A 37 -35.37 -8.39 -2.23
C PHE A 37 -35.45 -7.03 -2.95
N GLU A 38 -36.50 -6.26 -2.67
CA GLU A 38 -36.70 -4.90 -3.19
C GLU A 38 -36.16 -3.85 -2.19
N GLY A 39 -34.86 -3.85 -1.87
CA GLY A 39 -34.28 -2.85 -0.96
C GLY A 39 -34.99 -2.77 0.41
N ASN A 40 -35.46 -3.90 0.94
CA ASN A 40 -36.24 -3.97 2.18
C ASN A 40 -35.43 -4.64 3.28
N VAL A 41 -35.07 -3.87 4.32
CA VAL A 41 -34.34 -4.37 5.50
C VAL A 41 -35.03 -5.55 6.20
N ASN A 42 -36.35 -5.68 6.09
CA ASN A 42 -37.10 -6.79 6.69
C ASN A 42 -36.91 -8.12 5.95
N ALA A 43 -36.39 -8.09 4.72
CA ALA A 43 -36.05 -9.29 3.96
C ALA A 43 -34.69 -9.87 4.36
N LEU A 44 -33.86 -9.14 5.12
CA LEU A 44 -32.62 -9.68 5.66
C LEU A 44 -32.90 -10.74 6.74
N PRO A 45 -32.15 -11.86 6.76
CA PRO A 45 -32.24 -12.82 7.84
C PRO A 45 -31.87 -12.17 9.18
N PRO A 46 -32.43 -12.65 10.30
CA PRO A 46 -32.05 -12.15 11.61
C PRO A 46 -30.57 -12.44 11.87
N GLY A 47 -29.81 -11.44 12.33
CA GLY A 47 -28.38 -11.58 12.57
C GLY A 47 -27.70 -10.24 12.90
N ARG A 48 -26.37 -10.28 13.08
CA ARG A 48 -25.55 -9.12 13.43
C ARG A 48 -25.71 -7.98 12.43
N LEU A 49 -25.54 -8.27 11.14
CA LEU A 49 -25.65 -7.28 10.07
C LEU A 49 -27.02 -6.59 10.06
N LYS A 50 -28.12 -7.36 10.12
CA LYS A 50 -29.47 -6.79 10.18
C LYS A 50 -29.64 -5.87 11.39
N GLN A 51 -29.16 -6.28 12.56
CA GLN A 51 -29.24 -5.45 13.77
C GLN A 51 -28.43 -4.15 13.66
N GLN A 52 -27.30 -4.17 12.96
CA GLN A 52 -26.53 -2.95 12.69
C GLN A 52 -27.27 -2.05 11.72
N ILE A 53 -27.77 -2.59 10.59
CA ILE A 53 -28.53 -1.82 9.60
C ILE A 53 -29.80 -1.22 10.24
N ASP A 54 -30.56 -1.97 11.04
CA ASP A 54 -31.79 -1.48 11.70
C ASP A 54 -31.54 -0.23 12.58
N LYS A 55 -30.30 -0.02 13.07
CA LYS A 55 -29.92 1.13 13.90
C LYS A 55 -29.51 2.36 13.07
N LEU A 56 -29.24 2.20 11.78
CA LEU A 56 -28.80 3.28 10.92
C LEU A 56 -29.96 4.24 10.56
N PRO A 57 -29.67 5.51 10.24
CA PRO A 57 -30.65 6.40 9.62
C PRO A 57 -31.19 5.81 8.30
N PRO A 58 -32.44 6.13 7.90
CA PRO A 58 -33.05 5.54 6.71
C PRO A 58 -32.24 5.65 5.41
N ALA A 59 -31.48 6.74 5.23
CA ALA A 59 -30.62 6.92 4.06
C ALA A 59 -29.44 5.93 4.03
N ALA A 60 -28.77 5.73 5.17
CA ALA A 60 -27.68 4.77 5.32
C ALA A 60 -28.19 3.32 5.23
N GLN A 61 -29.40 3.03 5.73
CA GLN A 61 -30.04 1.73 5.51
C GLN A 61 -30.21 1.42 4.02
N GLN A 62 -30.76 2.38 3.26
CA GLN A 62 -30.92 2.21 1.81
C GLN A 62 -29.58 2.07 1.09
N GLN A 63 -28.55 2.77 1.56
CA GLN A 63 -27.20 2.66 1.00
C GLN A 63 -26.62 1.25 1.23
N ALA A 64 -26.75 0.70 2.44
CA ALA A 64 -26.29 -0.66 2.76
C ALA A 64 -26.97 -1.73 1.91
N LEU A 65 -28.29 -1.61 1.72
CA LEU A 65 -29.05 -2.55 0.89
C LEU A 65 -28.63 -2.49 -0.58
N LYS A 66 -28.36 -1.29 -1.12
CA LYS A 66 -27.81 -1.13 -2.48
C LYS A 66 -26.43 -1.77 -2.63
N TRP A 67 -25.59 -1.71 -1.60
CA TRP A 67 -24.27 -2.35 -1.64
C TRP A 67 -24.38 -3.87 -1.63
N LEU A 68 -25.24 -4.44 -0.79
CA LEU A 68 -25.52 -5.88 -0.78
C LEU A 68 -26.01 -6.37 -2.15
N GLU A 69 -26.90 -5.61 -2.78
CA GLU A 69 -27.39 -5.89 -4.13
C GLU A 69 -26.28 -5.75 -5.20
N ARG A 70 -25.46 -4.69 -5.13
CA ARG A 70 -24.41 -4.42 -6.12
C ARG A 70 -23.35 -5.51 -6.17
N PHE A 71 -22.92 -6.01 -5.02
CA PHE A 71 -21.84 -7.00 -4.95
C PHE A 71 -22.33 -8.45 -4.96
N ASN A 72 -23.64 -8.69 -4.95
CA ASN A 72 -24.21 -10.04 -4.98
C ASN A 72 -23.68 -10.95 -3.85
N ILE A 73 -23.55 -10.40 -2.65
CA ILE A 73 -22.94 -11.10 -1.50
C ILE A 73 -23.85 -12.24 -1.02
N PRO A 74 -23.35 -13.49 -0.93
CA PRO A 74 -24.14 -14.61 -0.43
C PRO A 74 -24.67 -14.37 0.99
N SER A 75 -25.90 -14.81 1.28
CA SER A 75 -26.50 -14.61 2.62
C SER A 75 -25.74 -15.32 3.75
N VAL A 76 -24.94 -16.34 3.42
CA VAL A 76 -24.08 -17.03 4.40
C VAL A 76 -23.01 -16.09 4.96
N ASP A 77 -22.61 -15.06 4.21
CA ASP A 77 -21.60 -14.08 4.60
C ASP A 77 -22.11 -12.99 5.54
N TYR A 78 -23.42 -12.90 5.76
CA TYR A 78 -24.00 -11.81 6.57
C TYR A 78 -23.55 -11.86 8.04
N GLU A 79 -23.01 -12.99 8.51
CA GLU A 79 -22.39 -13.10 9.83
C GLU A 79 -21.00 -12.43 9.89
N PHE A 80 -20.29 -12.35 8.76
CA PHE A 80 -18.96 -11.78 8.63
C PHE A 80 -18.98 -10.32 8.18
N LEU A 81 -20.08 -9.86 7.57
CA LEU A 81 -20.26 -8.46 7.22
C LEU A 81 -20.52 -7.54 8.41
N GLY A 82 -19.93 -6.35 8.34
CA GLY A 82 -20.27 -5.17 9.12
C GLY A 82 -20.84 -4.06 8.23
N VAL A 83 -21.42 -3.04 8.87
CA VAL A 83 -21.86 -1.82 8.20
C VAL A 83 -21.49 -0.59 9.02
N ASP A 84 -20.97 0.44 8.36
CA ASP A 84 -20.62 1.72 9.00
C ASP A 84 -21.82 2.66 9.15
N SER A 85 -21.59 3.87 9.71
CA SER A 85 -22.63 4.87 9.90
C SER A 85 -23.24 5.42 8.61
N ASP A 86 -22.52 5.34 7.50
CA ASP A 86 -22.94 5.82 6.17
C ASP A 86 -23.60 4.70 5.33
N GLY A 87 -23.63 3.47 5.85
CA GLY A 87 -24.19 2.31 5.18
C GLY A 87 -23.21 1.59 4.27
N ARG A 88 -21.90 1.76 4.43
CA ARG A 88 -20.87 1.01 3.69
C ARG A 88 -20.60 -0.32 4.34
N LEU A 89 -20.36 -1.33 3.50
CA LEU A 89 -20.10 -2.68 3.94
C LEU A 89 -18.60 -2.93 4.05
N PHE A 90 -18.23 -3.76 5.02
CA PHE A 90 -16.89 -4.29 5.19
C PHE A 90 -16.96 -5.74 5.68
N TYR A 91 -15.97 -6.55 5.33
CA TYR A 91 -15.81 -7.93 5.81
C TYR A 91 -14.97 -7.96 7.08
N ILE A 92 -15.23 -8.94 7.95
CA ILE A 92 -14.51 -9.17 9.20
C ILE A 92 -14.14 -10.65 9.24
N ASP A 93 -12.89 -10.97 8.94
CA ASP A 93 -12.45 -12.34 8.67
C ASP A 93 -11.99 -13.05 9.93
N THR A 94 -12.98 -13.52 10.69
CA THR A 94 -12.76 -14.19 11.97
C THR A 94 -12.20 -15.62 11.85
N VAL A 95 -12.04 -16.15 10.64
CA VAL A 95 -11.46 -17.49 10.42
C VAL A 95 -9.95 -17.38 10.28
N VAL A 96 -9.27 -17.72 11.38
CA VAL A 96 -7.80 -17.66 11.49
C VAL A 96 -7.17 -19.05 11.50
N PRO A 97 -5.96 -19.22 10.94
CA PRO A 97 -5.26 -20.50 10.96
C PRO A 97 -4.74 -20.81 12.37
N ASN A 98 -4.52 -22.09 12.67
CA ASN A 98 -3.80 -22.50 13.86
C ASN A 98 -2.32 -22.03 13.82
N ASP A 99 -1.69 -21.88 15.00
CA ASP A 99 -0.27 -21.56 15.14
C ASP A 99 0.61 -22.43 14.22
N ALA A 100 1.47 -21.79 13.42
CA ALA A 100 2.33 -22.48 12.46
C ALA A 100 3.43 -23.33 13.12
N GLY A 101 3.68 -23.16 14.42
CA GLY A 101 4.90 -23.67 15.08
C GLY A 101 6.16 -22.95 14.59
N ASN A 102 7.30 -23.14 15.26
CA ASN A 102 8.57 -22.57 14.81
C ASN A 102 9.04 -23.29 13.54
N GLU A 103 8.76 -22.70 12.37
CA GLU A 103 9.44 -23.07 11.14
C GLU A 103 10.87 -22.52 11.19
N SER A 104 11.87 -23.41 11.09
CA SER A 104 13.29 -23.05 11.17
C SER A 104 13.92 -23.11 9.79
N ALA A 105 14.69 -22.07 9.44
CA ALA A 105 15.51 -22.03 8.22
C ALA A 105 16.57 -23.16 8.20
N SER A 106 16.91 -23.72 7.03
CA SER A 106 17.95 -24.73 6.86
C SER A 106 19.32 -24.06 6.60
N PRO A 107 20.44 -24.64 7.05
CA PRO A 107 21.76 -24.01 6.89
C PRO A 107 22.35 -24.08 5.46
N SER A 108 21.58 -24.46 4.44
CA SER A 108 22.03 -24.68 3.05
C SER A 108 21.36 -23.77 2.03
N ASP A 109 20.64 -22.76 2.51
CA ASP A 109 19.65 -22.05 1.71
C ASP A 109 20.30 -20.93 0.89
N PRO A 110 19.72 -20.58 -0.28
CA PRO A 110 20.20 -19.47 -1.09
C PRO A 110 20.17 -18.15 -0.30
N LEU A 111 20.95 -17.17 -0.78
CA LEU A 111 21.06 -15.88 -0.11
C LEU A 111 19.68 -15.19 -0.08
N PRO A 112 19.30 -14.58 1.06
CA PRO A 112 18.06 -13.82 1.18
C PRO A 112 18.09 -12.59 0.27
N VAL A 113 16.89 -12.03 0.01
CA VAL A 113 16.74 -10.71 -0.63
C VAL A 113 17.62 -9.71 0.13
N ALA A 114 18.37 -8.91 -0.62
CA ALA A 114 19.29 -7.97 -0.01
C ALA A 114 18.51 -7.02 0.93
N PRO A 115 19.00 -6.71 2.14
CA PRO A 115 18.28 -5.87 3.10
C PRO A 115 17.83 -4.52 2.53
N GLU A 116 18.63 -3.96 1.63
CA GLU A 116 18.34 -2.72 0.91
C GLU A 116 17.18 -2.82 -0.08
N ASP A 117 16.79 -4.03 -0.51
CA ASP A 117 15.73 -4.24 -1.49
C ASP A 117 14.37 -4.56 -0.84
N THR A 118 14.33 -5.00 0.42
CA THR A 118 13.10 -5.50 1.08
C THR A 118 11.92 -4.51 1.03
N PHE A 119 12.21 -3.20 1.08
CA PHE A 119 11.23 -2.11 1.03
C PHE A 119 11.25 -1.35 -0.30
N PHE A 120 11.80 -1.98 -1.35
CA PHE A 120 11.86 -1.47 -2.71
C PHE A 120 11.47 -2.56 -3.71
N LEU A 121 10.66 -3.54 -3.30
CA LEU A 121 10.22 -4.62 -4.18
C LEU A 121 9.08 -4.13 -5.05
N HIS A 122 9.08 -4.51 -6.33
CA HIS A 122 8.06 -4.15 -7.30
C HIS A 122 7.80 -5.31 -8.24
N SER A 123 6.54 -5.74 -8.35
CA SER A 123 6.18 -6.83 -9.27
C SER A 123 6.11 -6.32 -10.70
N ARG A 124 5.79 -5.04 -10.87
CA ARG A 124 5.65 -4.39 -12.17
C ARG A 124 5.93 -2.88 -12.08
N PRO A 125 7.21 -2.49 -11.96
CA PRO A 125 7.60 -1.08 -11.91
C PRO A 125 6.98 -0.27 -13.05
N GLY A 126 6.35 0.85 -12.70
CA GLY A 126 5.75 1.79 -13.66
C GLY A 126 4.32 1.46 -14.09
N ALA A 127 3.67 0.43 -13.53
CA ALA A 127 2.24 0.28 -13.67
C ALA A 127 1.50 1.49 -13.08
N SER A 128 0.39 1.88 -13.71
CA SER A 128 -0.40 3.04 -13.25
C SER A 128 -1.18 2.78 -11.95
N LYS A 129 -1.31 1.52 -11.57
CA LYS A 129 -2.05 1.07 -10.40
C LYS A 129 -1.11 0.28 -9.51
N ILE A 130 -1.23 0.49 -8.22
CA ILE A 130 -0.27 -0.02 -7.23
C ILE A 130 -1.04 -0.67 -6.08
N VAL A 131 -0.58 -1.82 -5.59
CA VAL A 131 -0.94 -2.32 -4.25
C VAL A 131 0.28 -2.18 -3.37
N PHE A 132 0.21 -1.28 -2.40
CA PHE A 132 1.23 -1.11 -1.38
C PHE A 132 0.96 -2.06 -0.21
N LEU A 133 1.94 -2.91 0.06
CA LEU A 133 2.01 -3.77 1.23
C LEU A 133 2.82 -3.03 2.30
N ASP A 134 2.11 -2.48 3.29
CA ASP A 134 2.67 -1.67 4.36
C ASP A 134 3.05 -2.56 5.54
N PHE A 135 4.34 -2.58 5.86
CA PHE A 135 4.92 -3.38 6.96
C PHE A 135 5.63 -2.52 8.00
N ASP A 136 5.91 -1.24 7.74
CA ASP A 136 6.67 -0.36 8.62
C ASP A 136 5.82 0.42 9.62
N GLY A 137 4.50 0.19 9.58
CA GLY A 137 3.54 0.73 10.52
C GLY A 137 2.94 2.03 10.00
N HIS A 138 1.77 2.40 10.54
CA HIS A 138 0.99 3.48 9.95
C HIS A 138 0.08 4.19 10.96
N ASN A 139 0.04 5.52 10.88
CA ASN A 139 -0.91 6.31 11.65
C ASN A 139 -2.24 6.44 10.91
N ILE A 140 -3.20 5.58 11.23
CA ILE A 140 -4.53 5.61 10.62
C ILE A 140 -5.34 6.74 11.26
N SER A 141 -5.53 7.81 10.51
CA SER A 141 -6.31 8.98 10.93
C SER A 141 -7.18 9.51 9.80
N GLY A 142 -8.33 10.09 10.14
CA GLY A 142 -9.24 10.67 9.16
C GLY A 142 -9.92 9.67 8.20
N THR A 143 -9.92 8.37 8.52
CA THR A 143 -10.61 7.33 7.75
C THR A 143 -11.88 6.86 8.44
N ALA A 144 -12.68 6.06 7.73
CA ALA A 144 -13.90 5.44 8.25
C ALA A 144 -13.62 4.51 9.44
N TRP A 145 -12.41 3.95 9.55
CA TRP A 145 -11.99 3.18 10.73
C TRP A 145 -12.02 4.03 12.00
N ASN A 146 -11.60 5.29 11.94
CA ASN A 146 -11.67 6.22 13.07
C ASN A 146 -13.11 6.55 13.46
N GLY A 147 -13.98 6.77 12.47
CA GLY A 147 -15.40 7.07 12.70
C GLY A 147 -16.17 5.91 13.33
N ASN A 148 -15.90 4.68 12.89
CA ASN A 148 -16.54 3.47 13.41
C ASN A 148 -15.98 3.05 14.78
N GLY A 149 -14.68 3.24 15.01
CA GLY A 149 -14.00 2.89 16.25
C GLY A 149 -14.04 3.96 17.35
N GLY A 150 -14.37 5.20 17.01
CA GLY A 150 -14.40 6.34 17.94
C GLY A 150 -13.03 6.82 18.40
N LYS A 151 -11.94 6.31 17.79
CA LYS A 151 -10.56 6.68 18.08
C LYS A 151 -10.03 7.63 17.01
N THR A 152 -9.40 8.73 17.43
CA THR A 152 -8.92 9.79 16.53
C THR A 152 -7.75 9.35 15.63
N VAL A 153 -6.86 8.52 16.17
CA VAL A 153 -5.71 7.94 15.47
C VAL A 153 -5.49 6.53 15.98
N TYR A 154 -5.26 5.56 15.09
CA TYR A 154 -4.66 4.27 15.43
C TYR A 154 -3.18 4.31 15.04
N TYR A 155 -2.30 3.97 15.99
CA TYR A 155 -0.85 3.91 15.77
C TYR A 155 -0.47 2.47 15.41
N ALA A 156 -0.73 2.07 14.17
CA ALA A 156 -0.50 0.70 13.74
C ALA A 156 1.00 0.37 13.80
N ARG A 157 1.31 -0.78 14.40
CA ARG A 157 2.68 -1.28 14.58
C ARG A 157 3.30 -1.73 13.26
N ALA A 158 4.61 -1.60 13.18
CA ALA A 158 5.43 -2.32 12.22
C ALA A 158 5.28 -3.84 12.43
N TYR A 159 5.55 -4.60 11.36
CA TYR A 159 5.64 -6.04 11.40
C TYR A 159 6.87 -6.49 12.21
N ASP A 160 6.61 -7.10 13.36
CA ASP A 160 7.63 -7.39 14.37
C ASP A 160 7.44 -8.81 14.93
N LEU A 161 8.50 -9.63 14.85
CA LEU A 161 8.53 -11.03 15.26
C LEU A 161 9.47 -11.29 16.44
N ASP A 162 10.37 -10.36 16.76
CA ASP A 162 11.34 -10.50 17.84
C ASP A 162 11.12 -9.55 19.03
N GLY A 163 10.18 -8.62 18.89
CA GLY A 163 9.81 -7.59 19.86
C GLY A 163 10.57 -6.28 19.72
N ASP A 164 11.36 -6.08 18.65
CA ASP A 164 12.04 -4.82 18.34
C ASP A 164 11.36 -4.08 17.16
N PRO A 165 10.42 -3.15 17.43
CA PRO A 165 9.67 -2.47 16.38
C PRO A 165 10.47 -1.40 15.64
N LEU A 166 11.74 -1.16 15.99
CA LEU A 166 12.56 -0.11 15.39
C LEU A 166 13.41 -0.61 14.22
N THR A 167 13.61 -1.92 14.10
CA THR A 167 14.46 -2.50 13.06
C THR A 167 13.91 -3.81 12.57
N PHE A 168 13.99 -4.04 11.26
CA PHE A 168 13.68 -5.35 10.68
C PHE A 168 14.92 -6.24 10.68
N ASN A 169 14.89 -7.35 11.41
CA ASN A 169 15.93 -8.38 11.39
C ASN A 169 15.86 -9.21 10.08
N GLU A 170 16.81 -10.13 9.88
CA GLU A 170 16.86 -10.97 8.67
C GLU A 170 15.62 -11.84 8.48
N THR A 171 15.09 -12.43 9.56
CA THR A 171 13.90 -13.28 9.50
C THR A 171 12.65 -12.49 9.10
N GLU A 172 12.51 -11.26 9.58
CA GLU A 172 11.39 -10.39 9.20
C GLU A 172 11.50 -9.97 7.75
N ARG A 173 12.67 -9.54 7.30
CA ARG A 173 12.89 -9.14 5.90
C ARG A 173 12.64 -10.29 4.93
N ASP A 174 13.07 -11.51 5.27
CA ASP A 174 12.82 -12.70 4.47
C ASP A 174 11.32 -13.00 4.38
N ARG A 175 10.61 -12.91 5.51
CA ARG A 175 9.15 -13.10 5.53
C ARG A 175 8.42 -12.01 4.75
N ILE A 176 8.87 -10.76 4.82
CA ILE A 176 8.30 -9.64 4.05
C ILE A 176 8.44 -9.91 2.55
N ALA A 177 9.64 -10.28 2.09
CA ALA A 177 9.86 -10.63 0.69
C ALA A 177 9.02 -11.86 0.25
N GLU A 178 8.93 -12.86 1.12
CA GLU A 178 8.13 -14.06 0.89
C GLU A 178 6.62 -13.78 0.83
N ILE A 179 6.13 -12.82 1.62
CA ILE A 179 4.74 -12.33 1.59
C ILE A 179 4.50 -11.55 0.30
N TRP A 180 5.36 -10.58 0.00
CA TRP A 180 5.28 -9.76 -1.20
C TRP A 180 5.21 -10.61 -2.47
N HIS A 181 6.09 -11.59 -2.62
CA HIS A 181 6.13 -12.44 -3.81
C HIS A 181 4.84 -13.19 -4.06
N ARG A 182 4.18 -13.65 -2.99
CA ARG A 182 2.91 -14.36 -3.13
C ARG A 182 1.77 -13.46 -3.52
N VAL A 183 1.69 -12.30 -2.90
CA VAL A 183 0.68 -11.30 -3.29
C VAL A 183 0.96 -10.84 -4.73
N ALA A 184 2.23 -10.69 -5.11
CA ALA A 184 2.63 -10.40 -6.49
C ALA A 184 2.22 -11.51 -7.46
N GLU A 185 2.37 -12.79 -7.09
CA GLU A 185 1.94 -13.94 -7.88
C GLU A 185 0.41 -14.01 -8.03
N ASP A 186 -0.36 -13.72 -6.97
CA ASP A 186 -1.82 -13.61 -7.02
C ASP A 186 -2.29 -12.54 -8.00
N MET A 187 -1.50 -11.46 -8.12
CA MET A 187 -1.82 -10.32 -8.97
C MET A 187 -1.10 -10.32 -10.32
N ALA A 188 -0.22 -11.30 -10.59
CA ALA A 188 0.65 -11.36 -11.76
C ALA A 188 -0.09 -11.24 -13.12
N PRO A 189 -1.30 -11.80 -13.30
CA PRO A 189 -2.05 -11.65 -14.56
C PRO A 189 -2.48 -10.22 -14.89
N PHE A 190 -2.46 -9.30 -13.92
CA PHE A 190 -3.03 -7.96 -14.05
C PHE A 190 -1.95 -6.87 -14.23
N ASP A 191 -2.34 -5.76 -14.86
CA ASP A 191 -1.54 -4.54 -14.99
C ASP A 191 -1.56 -3.73 -13.69
N ILE A 192 -0.86 -4.27 -12.69
CA ILE A 192 -0.73 -3.71 -11.35
C ILE A 192 0.66 -3.97 -10.79
N ASP A 193 1.19 -3.01 -10.06
CA ASP A 193 2.44 -3.13 -9.33
C ASP A 193 2.15 -3.46 -7.87
N VAL A 194 2.50 -4.66 -7.42
CA VAL A 194 2.51 -5.00 -6.00
C VAL A 194 3.86 -4.58 -5.47
N THR A 195 3.87 -3.70 -4.47
CA THR A 195 5.11 -3.08 -3.97
C THR A 195 5.18 -3.01 -2.45
N THR A 196 6.41 -3.03 -1.95
CA THR A 196 6.76 -2.70 -0.57
C THR A 196 7.38 -1.31 -0.43
N GLU A 197 7.59 -0.58 -1.54
CA GLU A 197 8.02 0.82 -1.52
C GLU A 197 6.82 1.72 -1.23
N ASP A 198 6.97 2.63 -0.26
CA ASP A 198 5.93 3.61 0.05
C ASP A 198 5.64 4.48 -1.19
N PRO A 199 4.42 4.44 -1.75
CA PRO A 199 4.06 5.24 -2.91
C PRO A 199 3.92 6.74 -2.59
N GLY A 200 4.01 7.13 -1.32
CA GLY A 200 3.90 8.49 -0.77
C GLY A 200 2.48 9.06 -0.75
N GLY A 201 1.61 8.63 -1.66
CA GLY A 201 0.24 9.10 -1.80
C GLY A 201 -0.77 7.98 -1.96
N PHE A 202 -1.83 8.04 -1.16
CA PHE A 202 -2.94 7.10 -1.22
C PHE A 202 -4.12 7.69 -1.99
N GLY A 203 -4.62 6.96 -2.98
CA GLY A 203 -5.66 7.42 -3.89
C GLY A 203 -6.45 6.27 -4.52
N PRO A 204 -7.37 6.55 -5.45
CA PRO A 204 -8.19 5.50 -6.08
C PRO A 204 -7.39 4.47 -6.89
N GLU A 205 -6.13 4.76 -7.20
CA GLU A 205 -5.23 3.88 -7.96
C GLU A 205 -4.18 3.18 -7.07
N THR A 206 -4.20 3.47 -5.77
CA THR A 206 -3.25 2.93 -4.78
C THR A 206 -4.00 2.11 -3.74
N GLY A 207 -3.80 0.80 -3.76
CA GLY A 207 -4.22 -0.13 -2.71
C GLY A 207 -3.32 0.02 -1.52
N HIS A 208 -3.92 -0.04 -0.34
CA HIS A 208 -3.19 0.01 0.91
C HIS A 208 -3.62 -1.18 1.72
N VAL A 209 -2.75 -2.19 1.75
CA VAL A 209 -2.89 -3.35 2.61
C VAL A 209 -1.89 -3.16 3.74
N LEU A 210 -2.40 -2.96 4.95
CA LEU A 210 -1.59 -2.70 6.13
C LEU A 210 -1.45 -3.98 6.96
N ILE A 211 -0.24 -4.52 6.98
CA ILE A 211 0.12 -5.69 7.77
C ILE A 211 0.62 -5.20 9.12
N THR A 212 -0.16 -5.46 10.17
CA THR A 212 0.11 -4.90 11.50
C THR A 212 -0.31 -5.84 12.63
N SER A 213 0.03 -5.49 13.86
CA SER A 213 -0.42 -6.23 15.05
C SER A 213 -1.90 -5.99 15.30
N ASP A 214 -2.56 -6.92 16.02
CA ASP A 214 -3.94 -6.75 16.44
C ASP A 214 -4.13 -5.65 17.50
N THR A 215 -3.02 -5.09 18.00
CA THR A 215 -2.98 -3.96 18.92
C THR A 215 -2.08 -2.85 18.39
N ASP A 216 -2.44 -1.60 18.68
CA ASP A 216 -1.66 -0.43 18.29
C ASP A 216 -0.49 -0.18 19.26
N ASP A 217 0.41 0.77 18.98
CA ASP A 217 1.57 1.11 19.83
C ASP A 217 1.23 1.48 21.29
N GLN A 218 -0.02 1.80 21.58
CA GLN A 218 -0.50 2.12 22.92
C GLN A 218 -1.08 0.90 23.66
N GLY A 219 -1.15 -0.24 22.97
CA GLY A 219 -1.74 -1.48 23.46
C GLY A 219 -3.26 -1.51 23.35
N ASP A 220 -3.86 -0.57 22.63
CA ASP A 220 -5.30 -0.58 22.37
C ASP A 220 -5.62 -1.50 21.20
N PRO A 221 -6.78 -2.19 21.23
CA PRO A 221 -7.21 -3.03 20.11
C PRO A 221 -7.39 -2.25 18.80
N MET A 222 -6.86 -2.80 17.71
CA MET A 222 -7.13 -2.33 16.35
C MET A 222 -8.58 -2.66 15.93
N PRO A 223 -9.13 -2.03 14.87
CA PRO A 223 -10.49 -2.29 14.40
C PRO A 223 -10.74 -3.79 14.12
N HIS A 224 -11.62 -4.44 14.88
CA HIS A 224 -11.86 -5.88 14.72
C HIS A 224 -10.61 -6.76 14.94
N SER A 225 -9.79 -6.40 15.94
CA SER A 225 -8.54 -7.08 16.30
C SER A 225 -8.60 -8.60 16.53
N ASN A 226 -9.77 -9.22 16.62
CA ASN A 226 -9.91 -10.68 16.77
C ASN A 226 -10.05 -11.43 15.43
N ALA A 227 -9.86 -10.73 14.30
CA ALA A 227 -9.92 -11.27 12.94
C ALA A 227 -8.51 -11.49 12.35
N GLY A 228 -8.40 -12.28 11.29
CA GLY A 228 -7.20 -12.33 10.44
C GLY A 228 -7.02 -11.04 9.64
N GLY A 229 -8.13 -10.43 9.24
CA GLY A 229 -8.15 -9.10 8.65
C GLY A 229 -9.55 -8.49 8.59
N VAL A 230 -9.61 -7.27 8.05
CA VAL A 230 -10.85 -6.52 7.82
C VAL A 230 -10.66 -5.53 6.67
N ALA A 231 -11.59 -5.53 5.71
CA ALA A 231 -11.56 -4.64 4.55
C ALA A 231 -12.94 -4.14 4.11
N TYR A 232 -13.00 -2.91 3.60
CA TYR A 232 -14.22 -2.34 3.02
C TYR A 232 -14.48 -2.91 1.63
N VAL A 233 -15.75 -3.12 1.29
CA VAL A 233 -16.10 -3.82 0.05
C VAL A 233 -16.20 -2.86 -1.14
N GLY A 234 -15.49 -3.19 -2.23
CA GLY A 234 -15.57 -2.53 -3.53
C GLY A 234 -15.30 -1.03 -3.47
N VAL A 235 -14.25 -0.68 -2.72
CA VAL A 235 -13.77 0.69 -2.56
C VAL A 235 -12.67 1.05 -3.56
N TRP A 236 -11.97 0.05 -4.11
CA TRP A 236 -10.92 0.23 -5.10
C TRP A 236 -11.40 1.04 -6.32
N GLY A 237 -10.54 1.90 -6.86
CA GLY A 237 -10.88 2.74 -8.01
C GLY A 237 -11.86 3.87 -7.73
N ALA A 238 -12.44 3.94 -6.53
CA ALA A 238 -13.46 4.92 -6.21
C ALA A 238 -12.87 6.22 -5.67
N SER A 239 -13.49 7.35 -6.01
CA SER A 239 -13.04 8.69 -5.56
C SER A 239 -13.03 8.90 -4.04
N TYR A 240 -13.66 8.00 -3.29
CA TYR A 240 -13.75 8.02 -1.83
C TYR A 240 -12.82 6.98 -1.17
N TYR A 241 -11.97 6.28 -1.94
CA TYR A 241 -11.08 5.22 -1.45
C TYR A 241 -10.23 5.68 -0.26
N THR A 242 -9.74 6.92 -0.28
CA THR A 242 -8.91 7.50 0.79
C THR A 242 -9.58 7.49 2.16
N ASN A 243 -10.91 7.47 2.22
CA ASN A 243 -11.66 7.36 3.48
C ASN A 243 -11.88 5.90 3.92
N TYR A 244 -11.77 4.90 3.05
CA TYR A 244 -12.11 3.50 3.35
C TYR A 244 -10.89 2.57 3.28
N GLN A 245 -9.71 3.13 3.56
CA GLN A 245 -8.44 2.43 3.64
C GLN A 245 -7.89 2.49 5.08
N PRO A 246 -6.86 1.70 5.40
CA PRO A 246 -6.35 0.54 4.65
C PRO A 246 -7.29 -0.67 4.74
N ALA A 247 -7.03 -1.70 3.93
CA ALA A 247 -7.37 -3.06 4.29
C ALA A 247 -6.40 -3.52 5.39
N LEU A 248 -6.90 -4.04 6.50
CA LEU A 248 -6.10 -4.37 7.68
C LEU A 248 -5.87 -5.88 7.74
N VAL A 249 -4.62 -6.29 7.94
CA VAL A 249 -4.20 -7.68 8.08
C VAL A 249 -3.44 -7.84 9.40
N TYR A 250 -3.96 -8.68 10.30
CA TYR A 250 -3.43 -8.83 11.66
C TYR A 250 -2.49 -10.03 11.76
N TYR A 251 -1.19 -9.79 11.62
CA TYR A 251 -0.22 -10.88 11.48
C TYR A 251 -0.13 -11.78 12.72
N ASP A 252 -0.38 -11.23 13.92
CA ASP A 252 -0.40 -11.99 15.18
C ASP A 252 -1.47 -13.08 15.19
N ASN A 253 -2.61 -12.81 14.54
CA ASN A 253 -3.70 -13.77 14.39
C ASN A 253 -3.44 -14.80 13.28
N LEU A 254 -2.42 -14.58 12.46
CA LEU A 254 -2.11 -15.39 11.27
C LEU A 254 -0.87 -16.27 11.52
N GLY A 255 -0.97 -17.08 12.58
CA GLY A 255 0.08 -18.02 12.97
C GLY A 255 1.38 -17.36 13.43
N GLY A 256 1.29 -16.18 14.07
CA GLY A 256 2.44 -15.42 14.56
C GLY A 256 3.29 -14.84 13.41
N GLY A 257 2.62 -14.24 12.43
CA GLY A 257 3.24 -13.70 11.23
C GLY A 257 3.80 -14.76 10.29
N ASN A 258 3.12 -15.90 10.13
CA ASN A 258 3.57 -16.86 9.12
C ASN A 258 3.37 -16.26 7.71
N ALA A 259 4.44 -16.20 6.91
CA ALA A 259 4.41 -15.54 5.61
C ALA A 259 3.34 -16.10 4.65
N THR A 260 3.07 -17.41 4.69
CA THR A 260 1.98 -18.00 3.87
C THR A 260 0.61 -17.47 4.30
N TYR A 261 0.36 -17.41 5.60
CA TYR A 261 -0.95 -17.01 6.11
C TYR A 261 -1.18 -15.51 5.96
N VAL A 262 -0.14 -14.70 6.18
CA VAL A 262 -0.20 -13.26 5.98
C VAL A 262 -0.40 -12.91 4.51
N ALA A 263 0.29 -13.57 3.59
CA ALA A 263 0.09 -13.34 2.15
C ALA A 263 -1.32 -13.68 1.69
N GLU A 264 -1.82 -14.87 2.06
CA GLU A 264 -3.19 -15.29 1.71
C GLU A 264 -4.22 -14.29 2.23
N ALA A 265 -4.11 -13.87 3.50
CA ALA A 265 -5.01 -12.87 4.07
C ALA A 265 -4.85 -11.51 3.37
N SER A 266 -3.64 -11.11 3.00
CA SER A 266 -3.39 -9.84 2.31
C SER A 266 -4.10 -9.77 0.96
N THR A 267 -3.97 -10.81 0.14
CA THR A 267 -4.68 -10.89 -1.15
C THR A 267 -6.19 -11.01 -0.94
N HIS A 268 -6.64 -11.78 0.05
CA HIS A 268 -8.06 -11.95 0.37
C HIS A 268 -8.74 -10.61 0.74
N GLU A 269 -8.15 -9.86 1.67
CA GLU A 269 -8.66 -8.56 2.10
C GLU A 269 -8.60 -7.53 0.97
N PHE A 270 -7.57 -7.60 0.13
CA PHE A 270 -7.52 -6.80 -1.08
C PHE A 270 -8.62 -7.18 -2.09
N GLY A 271 -8.96 -8.46 -2.19
CA GLY A 271 -10.09 -8.98 -2.96
C GLY A 271 -11.41 -8.34 -2.54
N HIS A 272 -11.63 -8.12 -1.24
CA HIS A 272 -12.78 -7.35 -0.76
C HIS A 272 -12.77 -5.90 -1.23
N ASN A 273 -11.61 -5.21 -1.21
CA ASN A 273 -11.50 -3.87 -1.78
C ASN A 273 -11.88 -3.84 -3.27
N LEU A 274 -11.62 -4.92 -4.01
CA LEU A 274 -12.03 -5.13 -5.41
C LEU A 274 -13.51 -5.54 -5.56
N GLY A 275 -14.21 -5.83 -4.46
CA GLY A 275 -15.64 -6.13 -4.43
C GLY A 275 -15.99 -7.61 -4.44
N LEU A 276 -15.02 -8.48 -4.18
CA LEU A 276 -15.23 -9.92 -4.06
C LEU A 276 -15.83 -10.28 -2.69
N GLY A 277 -16.68 -11.30 -2.66
CA GLY A 277 -17.19 -11.94 -1.45
C GLY A 277 -16.50 -13.28 -1.22
N HIS A 278 -16.80 -13.96 -0.10
CA HIS A 278 -16.11 -15.21 0.20
C HIS A 278 -16.50 -16.35 -0.73
N ASP A 279 -15.52 -17.16 -1.10
CA ASP A 279 -15.71 -18.45 -1.73
C ASP A 279 -16.03 -19.51 -0.69
N GLY A 280 -17.33 -19.69 -0.45
CA GLY A 280 -17.85 -20.64 0.53
C GLY A 280 -18.19 -22.01 -0.03
N GLY A 281 -18.38 -22.97 0.88
CA GLY A 281 -18.90 -24.30 0.60
C GLY A 281 -20.34 -24.44 1.06
N THR A 282 -20.94 -25.62 0.86
CA THR A 282 -22.34 -25.86 1.21
C THR A 282 -22.61 -25.59 2.70
N GLY A 283 -23.25 -24.45 2.98
CA GLY A 283 -23.58 -24.00 4.33
C GLY A 283 -22.43 -23.31 5.09
N THR A 284 -21.32 -22.97 4.42
CA THR A 284 -20.18 -22.23 5.00
C THR A 284 -19.82 -21.02 4.15
N SER A 285 -19.32 -19.96 4.78
CA SER A 285 -18.80 -18.79 4.06
C SER A 285 -17.42 -19.03 3.46
N TYR A 286 -16.62 -19.90 4.06
CA TYR A 286 -15.27 -20.18 3.57
C TYR A 286 -15.16 -21.63 3.13
N TYR A 287 -14.54 -21.84 1.97
CA TYR A 287 -14.12 -23.13 1.48
C TYR A 287 -12.64 -23.34 1.76
N SER A 288 -12.30 -24.40 2.49
CA SER A 288 -10.92 -24.70 2.89
C SER A 288 -10.09 -25.39 1.80
N GLY A 289 -10.63 -25.54 0.59
CA GLY A 289 -10.02 -26.31 -0.48
C GLY A 289 -10.19 -27.83 -0.36
N HIS A 290 -9.53 -28.54 -1.27
CA HIS A 290 -9.54 -30.00 -1.40
C HIS A 290 -8.24 -30.52 -2.02
N GLY A 291 -8.15 -31.85 -2.16
CA GLY A 291 -6.99 -32.52 -2.73
C GLY A 291 -5.89 -32.78 -1.70
N SER A 292 -4.71 -33.15 -2.20
CA SER A 292 -3.54 -33.48 -1.37
C SER A 292 -2.24 -33.35 -2.16
N GLY A 293 -1.13 -33.18 -1.46
CA GLY A 293 0.18 -33.05 -2.13
C GLY A 293 0.30 -31.75 -2.90
N TYR A 294 1.16 -31.69 -3.91
CA TYR A 294 1.48 -30.44 -4.62
C TYR A 294 0.32 -29.84 -5.42
N ILE A 295 -0.72 -30.62 -5.66
CA ILE A 295 -1.93 -30.20 -6.38
C ILE A 295 -3.13 -29.96 -5.44
N SER A 296 -2.95 -29.92 -4.12
CA SER A 296 -4.05 -29.50 -3.24
C SER A 296 -4.42 -28.05 -3.55
N TRP A 297 -5.71 -27.76 -3.65
CA TRP A 297 -6.23 -26.53 -4.23
C TRP A 297 -7.23 -25.83 -3.31
N ALA A 298 -7.19 -24.51 -3.24
CA ALA A 298 -8.22 -23.67 -2.64
C ALA A 298 -8.40 -22.36 -3.41
N PRO A 299 -9.59 -21.74 -3.32
CA PRO A 299 -9.79 -20.39 -3.83
C PRO A 299 -9.20 -19.34 -2.88
N ILE A 300 -8.66 -18.24 -3.42
CA ILE A 300 -8.09 -17.10 -2.67
C ILE A 300 -9.15 -16.47 -1.76
N MET A 301 -10.38 -16.27 -2.25
CA MET A 301 -11.49 -15.75 -1.44
C MET A 301 -12.08 -16.80 -0.49
N GLY A 302 -11.48 -17.99 -0.39
CA GLY A 302 -11.82 -19.02 0.59
C GLY A 302 -10.89 -18.96 1.80
N VAL A 303 -10.43 -20.12 2.25
CA VAL A 303 -9.40 -20.24 3.31
C VAL A 303 -8.34 -21.22 2.82
N GLY A 304 -7.41 -20.71 2.01
CA GLY A 304 -6.38 -21.49 1.32
C GLY A 304 -5.16 -21.84 2.15
N TYR A 305 -5.06 -21.39 3.41
CA TYR A 305 -3.88 -21.48 4.28
C TYR A 305 -3.10 -22.81 4.21
N TYR A 306 -3.78 -23.94 4.04
CA TYR A 306 -3.17 -25.27 4.08
C TYR A 306 -2.91 -25.93 2.72
N ASN A 307 -3.30 -25.29 1.62
CA ASN A 307 -3.21 -25.84 0.27
C ASN A 307 -1.97 -25.30 -0.47
N ASN A 308 -1.50 -26.06 -1.45
CA ASN A 308 -0.31 -25.71 -2.21
C ASN A 308 -0.63 -24.82 -3.41
N VAL A 309 -1.81 -25.03 -4.01
CA VAL A 309 -2.36 -24.24 -5.10
C VAL A 309 -3.45 -23.32 -4.57
N THR A 310 -3.33 -22.03 -4.84
CA THR A 310 -4.26 -20.97 -4.42
C THR A 310 -4.57 -20.11 -5.63
N GLN A 311 -5.83 -19.99 -6.03
CA GLN A 311 -6.21 -19.34 -7.29
C GLN A 311 -7.46 -18.49 -7.14
N TRP A 312 -7.62 -17.52 -8.03
CA TRP A 312 -8.91 -16.86 -8.25
C TRP A 312 -9.94 -17.87 -8.77
N SER A 313 -11.21 -17.65 -8.44
CA SER A 313 -12.27 -18.64 -8.60
C SER A 313 -13.43 -18.08 -9.40
N LYS A 314 -14.28 -19.00 -9.87
CA LYS A 314 -15.65 -18.68 -10.30
C LYS A 314 -16.69 -19.65 -9.76
N GLY A 315 -16.36 -20.30 -8.64
CA GLY A 315 -17.23 -21.26 -7.97
C GLY A 315 -17.34 -22.61 -8.70
N GLU A 316 -16.31 -23.06 -9.42
CA GLU A 316 -16.33 -24.33 -10.18
C GLU A 316 -16.13 -25.58 -9.32
N TYR A 317 -15.94 -25.41 -8.01
CA TYR A 317 -15.77 -26.51 -7.07
C TYR A 317 -17.11 -27.02 -6.51
N SER A 318 -17.10 -28.28 -6.08
CA SER A 318 -18.31 -28.96 -5.61
C SER A 318 -18.89 -28.29 -4.38
N GLY A 319 -20.12 -27.77 -4.50
CA GLY A 319 -20.86 -27.19 -3.39
C GLY A 319 -20.56 -25.73 -3.12
N ALA A 320 -19.94 -25.02 -4.07
CA ALA A 320 -19.71 -23.58 -4.02
C ALA A 320 -21.00 -22.80 -3.71
N THR A 321 -20.92 -21.88 -2.75
CA THR A 321 -22.01 -20.95 -2.40
C THR A 321 -21.85 -19.57 -3.01
N ASN A 322 -20.64 -19.23 -3.45
CA ASN A 322 -20.35 -18.07 -4.28
C ASN A 322 -20.03 -18.52 -5.71
N THR A 323 -20.47 -17.71 -6.68
CA THR A 323 -20.28 -17.93 -8.13
C THR A 323 -19.89 -16.63 -8.84
N GLN A 324 -19.38 -15.66 -8.09
CA GLN A 324 -18.72 -14.49 -8.64
C GLN A 324 -17.58 -14.96 -9.54
N ASP A 325 -17.46 -14.37 -10.73
CA ASP A 325 -16.30 -14.58 -11.60
C ASP A 325 -15.23 -13.58 -11.16
N ASP A 326 -14.32 -14.04 -10.29
CA ASP A 326 -13.33 -13.17 -9.63
C ASP A 326 -12.47 -12.46 -10.67
N ILE A 327 -11.94 -13.20 -11.64
CA ILE A 327 -11.07 -12.66 -12.68
C ILE A 327 -11.82 -11.63 -13.53
N GLN A 328 -13.10 -11.86 -13.84
CA GLN A 328 -13.92 -10.86 -14.54
C GLN A 328 -14.14 -9.59 -13.70
N ILE A 329 -14.38 -9.72 -12.39
CA ILE A 329 -14.58 -8.58 -11.50
C ILE A 329 -13.28 -7.77 -11.38
N ILE A 330 -12.16 -8.45 -11.15
CA ILE A 330 -10.83 -7.84 -11.06
C ILE A 330 -10.50 -7.17 -12.40
N SER A 331 -10.64 -7.88 -13.53
CA SER A 331 -10.31 -7.35 -14.85
C SER A 331 -11.20 -6.18 -15.32
N SER A 332 -12.37 -6.00 -14.70
CA SER A 332 -13.21 -4.82 -14.92
C SER A 332 -12.65 -3.54 -14.27
N GLN A 333 -11.72 -3.71 -13.32
CA GLN A 333 -11.10 -2.63 -12.55
C GLN A 333 -9.61 -2.52 -12.82
N LEU A 334 -8.92 -3.61 -13.12
CA LEU A 334 -7.51 -3.70 -13.52
C LEU A 334 -7.45 -4.26 -14.94
N ASN A 335 -6.64 -3.71 -15.83
CA ASN A 335 -6.47 -4.39 -17.12
C ASN A 335 -5.68 -5.69 -16.89
N TYR A 336 -5.80 -6.66 -17.79
CA TYR A 336 -4.77 -7.69 -17.90
C TYR A 336 -3.43 -7.05 -18.25
N ARG A 337 -2.36 -7.75 -17.87
CA ARG A 337 -1.04 -7.45 -18.38
C ARG A 337 -0.97 -7.66 -19.89
N LEU A 338 0.02 -7.04 -20.51
CA LEU A 338 0.33 -7.28 -21.91
C LEU A 338 1.15 -8.56 -21.98
N ASP A 339 0.72 -9.46 -22.86
CA ASP A 339 1.42 -10.68 -23.27
C ASP A 339 2.93 -10.43 -23.42
N ASP A 340 3.73 -11.22 -22.70
CA ASP A 340 5.19 -11.14 -22.69
C ASP A 340 5.88 -12.12 -23.65
N HIS A 341 5.19 -13.14 -24.16
CA HIS A 341 5.69 -14.03 -25.20
C HIS A 341 4.61 -14.47 -26.19
N GLY A 342 4.83 -14.15 -27.47
CA GLY A 342 3.76 -14.36 -28.45
C GLY A 342 3.35 -15.83 -28.70
N ASP A 343 2.04 -16.05 -28.80
CA ASP A 343 1.27 -17.29 -28.99
C ASP A 343 1.50 -18.16 -30.25
N SER A 344 2.56 -17.94 -31.02
CA SER A 344 2.73 -18.62 -32.30
C SER A 344 4.18 -18.88 -32.66
N LEU A 345 4.42 -19.90 -33.50
CA LEU A 345 5.78 -20.19 -34.00
C LEU A 345 6.45 -18.98 -34.70
N ALA A 346 5.65 -18.04 -35.21
CA ALA A 346 6.15 -16.84 -35.89
C ALA A 346 6.53 -15.72 -34.91
N SER A 347 5.91 -15.69 -33.73
CA SER A 347 6.11 -14.70 -32.67
C SER A 347 6.91 -15.23 -31.48
N ALA A 348 7.26 -16.53 -31.50
CA ALA A 348 7.95 -17.20 -30.42
C ALA A 348 9.23 -16.46 -29.99
N THR A 349 9.44 -16.38 -28.68
CA THR A 349 10.61 -15.78 -28.05
C THR A 349 11.79 -16.74 -28.10
N ALA A 350 13.02 -16.24 -28.20
CA ALA A 350 14.20 -17.11 -28.19
C ALA A 350 14.49 -17.61 -26.76
N LEU A 351 14.55 -18.94 -26.56
CA LEU A 351 15.02 -19.53 -25.30
C LEU A 351 16.54 -19.32 -25.18
N GLN A 352 16.97 -18.60 -24.15
CA GLN A 352 18.37 -18.19 -24.00
C GLN A 352 19.21 -19.30 -23.35
N THR A 353 20.39 -19.55 -23.91
CA THR A 353 21.33 -20.54 -23.37
C THR A 353 22.76 -20.02 -23.29
N ASP A 354 23.53 -20.58 -22.37
CA ASP A 354 24.99 -20.42 -22.37
C ASP A 354 25.66 -21.23 -23.52
N PRO A 355 26.96 -21.04 -23.77
CA PRO A 355 27.69 -21.77 -24.83
C PRO A 355 27.74 -23.30 -24.64
N ASN A 356 27.43 -23.81 -23.46
CA ASN A 356 27.38 -25.24 -23.17
C ASN A 356 25.96 -25.81 -23.39
N GLY A 357 24.99 -24.99 -23.76
CA GLY A 357 23.58 -25.36 -23.93
C GLY A 357 22.78 -25.31 -22.63
N THR A 358 23.29 -24.72 -21.56
CA THR A 358 22.56 -24.58 -20.29
C THR A 358 21.55 -23.44 -20.39
N VAL A 359 20.30 -23.73 -20.03
CA VAL A 359 19.22 -22.74 -19.90
C VAL A 359 19.23 -22.27 -18.45
N TYR A 360 19.58 -21.00 -18.23
CA TYR A 360 19.62 -20.37 -16.90
C TYR A 360 18.42 -19.44 -16.73
N VAL A 361 17.96 -19.31 -15.49
CA VAL A 361 16.90 -18.39 -15.09
C VAL A 361 17.22 -17.86 -13.70
N THR A 362 16.84 -16.60 -13.44
CA THR A 362 16.89 -15.98 -12.11
C THR A 362 15.51 -16.01 -11.45
N PHE A 363 15.50 -16.08 -10.13
CA PHE A 363 14.30 -16.01 -9.30
C PHE A 363 14.32 -14.71 -8.48
N PRO A 364 13.16 -14.22 -8.00
CA PRO A 364 13.08 -12.90 -7.34
C PRO A 364 13.91 -12.77 -6.06
N GLU A 365 14.37 -13.85 -5.43
CA GLU A 365 15.26 -13.79 -4.26
C GLU A 365 16.64 -13.23 -4.60
N ILE A 366 17.13 -13.51 -5.81
CA ILE A 366 18.46 -13.08 -6.28
C ILE A 366 18.38 -12.05 -7.41
N ASP A 367 17.18 -11.80 -7.92
CA ASP A 367 16.87 -10.82 -8.95
C ASP A 367 15.51 -10.13 -8.67
N PRO A 368 15.36 -9.44 -7.51
CA PRO A 368 14.07 -8.88 -7.05
C PRO A 368 13.51 -7.80 -7.99
N HIS A 369 14.39 -7.16 -8.78
CA HIS A 369 14.04 -6.12 -9.75
C HIS A 369 13.91 -6.66 -11.18
N ASN A 370 13.93 -7.98 -11.36
CA ASN A 370 13.80 -8.65 -12.65
C ASN A 370 14.76 -8.12 -13.75
N GLN A 371 16.03 -7.88 -13.39
CA GLN A 371 17.06 -7.35 -14.28
C GLN A 371 17.48 -8.36 -15.36
N GLN A 372 17.27 -9.65 -15.13
CA GLN A 372 17.50 -10.73 -16.10
C GLN A 372 16.16 -11.35 -16.49
N PRO A 373 15.41 -10.75 -17.44
CA PRO A 373 14.05 -11.18 -17.78
C PRO A 373 13.99 -12.46 -18.62
N GLU A 374 15.14 -13.03 -19.01
CA GLU A 374 15.19 -14.18 -19.90
C GLU A 374 14.61 -15.45 -19.27
N ASN A 375 14.00 -16.30 -20.11
CA ASN A 375 13.55 -17.65 -19.75
C ASN A 375 12.51 -17.72 -18.61
N LYS A 376 11.71 -16.69 -18.41
CA LYS A 376 10.54 -16.65 -17.52
C LYS A 376 9.44 -15.85 -18.18
N GLY A 377 8.20 -16.12 -17.82
CA GLY A 377 7.04 -15.42 -18.36
C GLY A 377 5.83 -15.51 -17.42
N ILE A 378 4.68 -14.98 -17.84
CA ILE A 378 3.45 -14.99 -17.07
C ILE A 378 2.29 -15.41 -17.96
N ILE A 379 1.57 -16.46 -17.55
CA ILE A 379 0.30 -16.85 -18.16
C ILE A 379 -0.80 -15.95 -17.58
N GLU A 380 -1.33 -15.03 -18.38
CA GLU A 380 -2.21 -13.96 -17.89
C GLU A 380 -3.68 -14.25 -18.15
N THR A 381 -3.97 -15.11 -19.13
CA THR A 381 -5.33 -15.59 -19.39
C THR A 381 -5.33 -17.08 -19.69
N SER A 382 -6.48 -17.73 -19.57
CA SER A 382 -6.60 -19.16 -19.89
C SER A 382 -6.44 -19.49 -21.39
N ASN A 383 -6.26 -18.48 -22.25
CA ASN A 383 -5.98 -18.67 -23.69
C ASN A 383 -4.60 -18.14 -24.07
N ASP A 384 -3.76 -17.87 -23.08
CA ASP A 384 -2.41 -17.38 -23.25
C ASP A 384 -1.45 -18.56 -23.42
N HIS A 385 -0.59 -18.49 -24.44
CA HIS A 385 0.29 -19.58 -24.85
C HIS A 385 1.71 -19.06 -25.08
N ASP A 386 2.56 -19.16 -24.08
CA ASP A 386 3.93 -18.67 -24.26
C ASP A 386 4.76 -19.64 -25.08
N LEU A 387 5.18 -19.19 -26.28
CA LEU A 387 6.06 -19.98 -27.14
C LEU A 387 7.51 -19.48 -27.10
N PHE A 388 8.41 -20.42 -26.82
CA PHE A 388 9.85 -20.25 -26.99
C PHE A 388 10.36 -21.08 -28.16
N TRP A 389 11.40 -20.61 -28.86
CA TRP A 389 12.15 -21.42 -29.83
C TRP A 389 13.60 -21.63 -29.39
N PHE A 390 14.15 -22.77 -29.76
CA PHE A 390 15.57 -23.08 -29.58
C PHE A 390 16.10 -23.99 -30.68
N ASP A 391 17.40 -23.93 -30.92
CA ASP A 391 18.13 -24.86 -31.78
C ASP A 391 18.94 -25.81 -30.89
N THR A 392 18.98 -27.10 -31.24
CA THR A 392 19.73 -28.12 -30.49
C THR A 392 20.47 -29.05 -31.45
N ALA A 393 21.63 -29.55 -31.04
CA ALA A 393 22.29 -30.66 -31.72
C ALA A 393 21.56 -31.98 -31.41
N SER A 394 21.95 -33.06 -32.09
CA SER A 394 21.32 -34.36 -31.81
C SER A 394 21.75 -34.89 -30.44
N GLY A 395 20.78 -35.24 -29.60
CA GLY A 395 21.02 -35.84 -28.28
C GLY A 395 19.91 -35.54 -27.28
N GLY A 396 20.17 -35.87 -26.02
CA GLY A 396 19.22 -35.68 -24.93
C GLY A 396 19.12 -34.21 -24.51
N ILE A 397 17.91 -33.73 -24.30
CA ILE A 397 17.62 -32.45 -23.69
C ILE A 397 16.80 -32.66 -22.42
N THR A 398 16.90 -31.70 -21.49
CA THR A 398 16.04 -31.61 -20.30
C THR A 398 15.63 -30.15 -20.14
N LEU A 399 14.33 -29.89 -20.06
CA LEU A 399 13.77 -28.57 -19.72
C LEU A 399 12.84 -28.75 -18.52
N ASN A 400 13.04 -27.97 -17.46
CA ASN A 400 12.17 -27.88 -16.30
C ASN A 400 11.44 -26.54 -16.36
N ILE A 401 10.12 -26.59 -16.28
CA ILE A 401 9.28 -25.40 -16.24
C ILE A 401 8.61 -25.39 -14.88
N THR A 402 8.96 -24.38 -14.07
CA THR A 402 8.64 -24.32 -12.64
C THR A 402 7.80 -23.08 -12.38
N PRO A 403 6.63 -23.19 -11.74
CA PRO A 403 5.83 -22.03 -11.35
C PRO A 403 6.45 -21.30 -10.14
N ALA A 404 5.84 -20.17 -9.75
CA ALA A 404 6.38 -19.24 -8.76
C ALA A 404 6.62 -19.77 -7.34
N TRP A 405 6.03 -20.90 -6.94
CA TRP A 405 6.27 -21.43 -5.60
C TRP A 405 7.69 -21.97 -5.39
N GLU A 406 8.43 -22.30 -6.46
CA GLU A 406 9.83 -22.74 -6.36
C GLU A 406 10.79 -21.56 -6.14
N ALA A 407 10.31 -20.34 -6.36
CA ALA A 407 11.06 -19.12 -6.39
C ALA A 407 11.17 -18.41 -5.02
N PHE A 408 10.97 -19.07 -3.87
CA PHE A 408 11.31 -18.50 -2.55
C PHE A 408 11.61 -19.60 -1.54
N TYR A 409 12.48 -19.29 -0.56
CA TYR A 409 12.83 -20.19 0.54
C TYR A 409 11.61 -20.59 1.37
N ARG A 410 11.24 -21.89 1.39
CA ARG A 410 10.16 -22.39 2.26
C ARG A 410 10.37 -23.82 2.76
N THR A 411 9.82 -24.09 3.94
CA THR A 411 9.52 -25.43 4.47
C THR A 411 8.30 -26.08 3.78
N SER A 412 7.54 -25.35 2.94
CA SER A 412 6.36 -25.83 2.19
C SER A 412 6.25 -25.26 0.76
N ARG A 413 5.80 -26.07 -0.21
CA ARG A 413 5.63 -25.68 -1.63
C ARG A 413 4.28 -24.99 -1.90
N ARG A 414 3.94 -23.97 -1.11
CA ARG A 414 2.65 -23.26 -1.21
C ARG A 414 2.76 -21.97 -2.02
N GLY A 415 1.65 -21.51 -2.60
CA GLY A 415 1.57 -20.31 -3.44
C GLY A 415 1.79 -20.59 -4.93
N ALA A 416 1.41 -21.79 -5.38
CA ALA A 416 1.33 -22.11 -6.79
C ALA A 416 0.03 -21.55 -7.35
N ASN A 417 0.09 -20.56 -8.25
CA ASN A 417 -1.12 -20.11 -8.93
C ASN A 417 -1.24 -20.77 -10.30
N LEU A 418 -0.11 -21.20 -10.86
CA LEU A 418 -0.02 -21.87 -12.13
C LEU A 418 0.25 -23.39 -11.96
N ASP A 419 -0.57 -24.20 -12.61
CA ASP A 419 -0.33 -25.61 -12.91
C ASP A 419 0.00 -25.73 -14.41
N ILE A 420 1.16 -26.29 -14.73
CA ILE A 420 1.80 -26.09 -16.03
C ILE A 420 1.69 -27.34 -16.91
N GLU A 421 1.23 -27.18 -18.15
CA GLU A 421 1.55 -28.08 -19.25
C GLU A 421 2.62 -27.45 -20.14
N ALA A 422 3.67 -28.23 -20.43
CA ALA A 422 4.68 -27.88 -21.42
C ALA A 422 4.54 -28.79 -22.65
N THR A 423 4.46 -28.21 -23.85
CA THR A 423 4.37 -28.95 -25.12
C THR A 423 5.53 -28.61 -26.04
N LEU A 424 6.14 -29.61 -26.64
CA LEU A 424 7.25 -29.47 -27.57
C LEU A 424 6.78 -29.73 -29.02
N TYR A 425 7.11 -28.81 -29.92
CA TYR A 425 6.86 -28.93 -31.37
C TYR A 425 8.16 -28.91 -32.17
N ASP A 426 8.15 -29.56 -33.34
CA ASP A 426 9.23 -29.46 -34.32
C ASP A 426 9.16 -28.15 -35.13
N GLN A 427 10.16 -27.92 -36.00
CA GLN A 427 10.22 -26.73 -36.85
C GLN A 427 9.00 -26.53 -37.77
N GLN A 428 8.26 -27.61 -38.09
CA GLN A 428 7.06 -27.54 -38.92
C GLN A 428 5.78 -27.35 -38.09
N GLY A 429 5.89 -27.26 -36.77
CA GLY A 429 4.76 -27.19 -35.85
C GLY A 429 4.08 -28.53 -35.58
N ASN A 430 4.74 -29.65 -35.87
CA ASN A 430 4.20 -30.96 -35.48
C ASN A 430 4.53 -31.24 -34.01
N TYR A 431 3.55 -31.78 -33.30
CA TYR A 431 3.71 -32.25 -31.92
C TYR A 431 4.84 -33.28 -31.80
N VAL A 432 5.70 -33.11 -30.80
CA VAL A 432 6.79 -34.03 -30.43
C VAL A 432 6.44 -34.76 -29.14
N THR A 433 6.22 -34.03 -28.05
CA THR A 433 5.88 -34.55 -26.72
C THR A 433 5.29 -33.44 -25.85
N SER A 434 4.51 -33.77 -24.83
CA SER A 434 4.12 -32.84 -23.76
C SER A 434 4.40 -33.41 -22.37
N SER A 435 4.31 -32.56 -21.35
CA SER A 435 4.43 -32.91 -19.94
C SER A 435 3.45 -32.07 -19.11
N ASP A 436 2.57 -32.77 -18.41
CA ASP A 436 1.72 -32.31 -17.31
C ASP A 436 1.84 -33.40 -16.22
N LEU A 437 2.49 -33.08 -15.10
CA LEU A 437 2.77 -34.05 -14.06
C LEU A 437 1.55 -34.18 -13.14
N GLN A 438 0.89 -35.35 -13.17
CA GLN A 438 -0.35 -35.60 -12.43
C GLN A 438 -0.37 -35.22 -10.92
N ASN A 439 0.77 -35.11 -10.24
CA ASN A 439 0.85 -34.77 -8.82
C ASN A 439 1.85 -33.64 -8.51
N ASP A 440 2.21 -32.82 -9.50
CA ASP A 440 3.16 -31.70 -9.36
C ASP A 440 2.75 -30.61 -10.35
N THR A 441 2.76 -29.34 -9.93
CA THR A 441 2.34 -28.23 -10.80
C THR A 441 3.43 -27.75 -11.77
N ARG A 442 4.61 -28.36 -11.69
CA ARG A 442 5.70 -28.18 -12.65
C ARG A 442 5.53 -29.08 -13.87
N ALA A 443 6.12 -28.66 -15.00
CA ALA A 443 6.30 -29.50 -16.17
C ALA A 443 7.77 -29.84 -16.42
N GLN A 444 8.02 -31.00 -17.04
CA GLN A 444 9.38 -31.41 -17.41
C GLN A 444 9.42 -32.12 -18.77
N ILE A 445 10.20 -31.58 -19.70
CA ILE A 445 10.50 -32.20 -20.99
C ILE A 445 11.84 -32.90 -20.91
N ASP A 446 11.83 -34.23 -20.92
CA ASP A 446 13.01 -35.07 -21.12
C ASP A 446 12.88 -35.80 -22.47
N ALA A 447 13.63 -35.34 -23.47
CA ALA A 447 13.51 -35.84 -24.84
C ALA A 447 14.88 -36.10 -25.48
N ASN A 448 14.92 -36.98 -26.48
CA ASN A 448 16.10 -37.18 -27.31
C ASN A 448 15.77 -36.71 -28.73
N LEU A 449 16.42 -35.63 -29.17
CA LEU A 449 16.05 -34.90 -30.38
C LEU A 449 17.09 -35.08 -31.49
N THR A 450 16.65 -34.89 -32.73
CA THR A 450 17.56 -34.72 -33.86
C THR A 450 18.06 -33.28 -33.91
N ALA A 451 19.18 -33.03 -34.58
CA ALA A 451 19.65 -31.67 -34.74
C ALA A 451 18.64 -30.82 -35.53
N GLY A 452 18.26 -29.66 -35.01
CA GLY A 452 17.28 -28.78 -35.64
C GLY A 452 16.64 -27.79 -34.66
N ARG A 453 15.65 -27.06 -35.17
CA ARG A 453 14.84 -26.10 -34.42
C ARG A 453 13.62 -26.77 -33.80
N TYR A 454 13.31 -26.38 -32.57
CA TYR A 454 12.14 -26.81 -31.82
C TYR A 454 11.48 -25.61 -31.13
N TYR A 455 10.22 -25.80 -30.75
CA TYR A 455 9.41 -24.81 -30.05
C TYR A 455 8.86 -25.43 -28.76
N LEU A 456 9.04 -24.73 -27.65
CA LEU A 456 8.46 -25.05 -26.35
C LEU A 456 7.25 -24.12 -26.14
N GLU A 457 6.07 -24.68 -26.01
CA GLU A 457 4.86 -23.99 -25.57
C GLU A 457 4.66 -24.24 -24.07
N VAL A 458 4.35 -23.18 -23.32
CA VAL A 458 3.99 -23.21 -21.90
C VAL A 458 2.54 -22.73 -21.78
N THR A 459 1.72 -23.46 -21.02
CA THR A 459 0.30 -23.14 -20.81
C THR A 459 -0.13 -23.44 -19.39
N GLY A 460 -1.11 -22.70 -18.89
CA GLY A 460 -1.82 -23.02 -17.66
C GLY A 460 -2.88 -24.09 -17.88
N VAL A 461 -2.90 -25.12 -17.04
CA VAL A 461 -3.86 -26.22 -17.06
C VAL A 461 -4.53 -26.40 -15.71
N GLY A 462 -5.55 -27.26 -15.64
CA GLY A 462 -6.19 -27.67 -14.38
C GLY A 462 -5.92 -29.13 -14.05
N SER A 463 -6.13 -29.52 -12.79
CA SER A 463 -5.95 -30.90 -12.37
C SER A 463 -7.26 -31.68 -12.29
N THR A 464 -7.28 -32.87 -12.88
CA THR A 464 -8.39 -33.83 -12.65
C THR A 464 -8.19 -34.70 -11.40
N ALA A 465 -6.96 -34.79 -10.89
CA ALA A 465 -6.63 -35.56 -9.69
C ALA A 465 -7.03 -34.82 -8.41
N SER A 466 -6.90 -33.50 -8.41
CA SER A 466 -7.47 -32.59 -7.44
C SER A 466 -8.33 -31.59 -8.22
N PRO A 467 -9.65 -31.80 -8.33
CA PRO A 467 -10.48 -31.10 -9.33
C PRO A 467 -10.44 -29.57 -9.25
N TYR A 468 -9.75 -28.93 -10.19
CA TYR A 468 -9.86 -27.51 -10.52
C TYR A 468 -9.65 -27.34 -12.03
N SER A 469 -10.15 -26.25 -12.59
CA SER A 469 -10.05 -25.94 -14.01
C SER A 469 -8.78 -25.14 -14.31
N ASP A 470 -8.52 -24.95 -15.60
CA ASP A 470 -7.50 -24.02 -16.13
C ASP A 470 -7.85 -22.54 -15.90
N TYR A 471 -9.09 -22.21 -15.52
CA TYR A 471 -9.55 -20.83 -15.32
C TYR A 471 -8.68 -20.03 -14.35
N GLY A 472 -8.33 -20.62 -13.20
CA GLY A 472 -7.52 -19.97 -12.17
C GLY A 472 -6.02 -20.20 -12.34
N SER A 473 -5.62 -20.99 -13.33
CA SER A 473 -4.25 -21.43 -13.54
C SER A 473 -3.45 -20.38 -14.31
N LEU A 474 -3.18 -19.27 -13.64
CA LEU A 474 -2.57 -18.06 -14.18
C LEU A 474 -1.46 -17.62 -13.23
N GLY A 475 -0.33 -17.14 -13.74
CA GLY A 475 0.80 -16.75 -12.89
C GLY A 475 2.16 -16.89 -13.55
N MET A 476 3.22 -16.67 -12.78
CA MET A 476 4.60 -16.68 -13.26
C MET A 476 5.14 -18.11 -13.42
N TYR A 477 6.00 -18.30 -14.41
CA TYR A 477 6.82 -19.51 -14.56
C TYR A 477 8.26 -19.19 -14.95
N PHE A 478 9.14 -20.17 -14.71
CA PHE A 478 10.58 -20.09 -14.93
C PHE A 478 11.04 -21.33 -15.70
N VAL A 479 11.85 -21.15 -16.74
CA VAL A 479 12.37 -22.22 -17.60
C VAL A 479 13.87 -22.40 -17.36
N SER A 480 14.27 -23.59 -16.95
CA SER A 480 15.67 -23.97 -16.74
C SER A 480 15.98 -25.33 -17.38
N GLY A 481 17.26 -25.67 -17.54
CA GLY A 481 17.63 -26.99 -18.05
C GLY A 481 18.88 -27.01 -18.91
N SER A 482 18.94 -27.96 -19.83
CA SER A 482 20.07 -28.19 -20.72
C SER A 482 19.63 -28.70 -22.09
N LEU A 483 20.19 -28.10 -23.12
CA LEU A 483 20.09 -28.45 -24.53
C LEU A 483 21.42 -29.03 -25.02
N GLN A 484 21.41 -29.66 -26.20
CA GLN A 484 22.67 -30.06 -26.83
C GLN A 484 23.25 -28.87 -27.59
N PRO A 485 24.47 -28.41 -27.27
CA PRO A 485 25.04 -27.21 -27.89
C PRO A 485 25.21 -27.41 -29.39
N VAL A 486 24.64 -26.49 -30.17
CA VAL A 486 24.86 -26.44 -31.62
C VAL A 486 26.24 -25.84 -31.84
N GLN A 487 27.21 -26.67 -32.27
CA GLN A 487 28.52 -26.17 -32.71
C GLN A 487 28.31 -25.37 -34.00
N SER A 488 28.34 -24.05 -33.92
CA SER A 488 28.34 -23.18 -35.10
C SER A 488 29.66 -23.34 -35.84
N ASN A 489 29.58 -23.74 -37.11
CA ASN A 489 30.71 -23.70 -38.06
C ASN A 489 30.88 -22.30 -38.66
N ASP A 490 30.43 -21.27 -37.94
CA ASP A 490 30.62 -19.87 -38.28
C ASP A 490 32.04 -19.44 -37.91
N SER A 491 32.72 -18.79 -38.85
CA SER A 491 34.10 -18.31 -38.69
C SER A 491 34.26 -16.84 -39.05
N THR A 492 33.15 -16.15 -39.31
CA THR A 492 33.13 -14.75 -39.73
C THR A 492 32.64 -13.88 -38.58
N PRO A 493 33.36 -12.79 -38.24
CA PRO A 493 32.84 -11.82 -37.27
C PRO A 493 31.58 -11.10 -37.77
N PRO A 494 30.73 -10.60 -36.84
CA PRO A 494 29.61 -9.74 -37.18
C PRO A 494 30.02 -8.48 -37.97
N ASN A 495 29.11 -7.93 -38.78
CA ASN A 495 29.35 -6.73 -39.59
C ASN A 495 28.51 -5.55 -39.07
N PRO A 496 29.05 -4.34 -38.83
CA PRO A 496 30.34 -3.82 -39.30
C PRO A 496 31.57 -4.30 -38.52
N ASP A 497 32.64 -4.67 -39.26
CA ASP A 497 33.98 -4.92 -38.72
C ASP A 497 35.03 -3.97 -39.34
N PRO A 498 35.63 -3.03 -38.57
CA PRO A 498 35.43 -2.80 -37.14
C PRO A 498 34.09 -2.13 -36.83
N MET A 499 33.67 -2.24 -35.56
CA MET A 499 32.44 -1.64 -35.07
C MET A 499 32.43 -0.10 -35.17
N SER A 500 31.24 0.49 -35.13
CA SER A 500 31.04 1.94 -35.16
C SER A 500 29.91 2.39 -34.23
N TRP A 501 29.80 3.70 -34.00
CA TRP A 501 28.76 4.29 -33.14
C TRP A 501 27.55 4.73 -33.98
N ALA A 502 26.35 4.29 -33.58
CA ALA A 502 25.10 4.92 -34.02
C ALA A 502 24.87 6.24 -33.26
N ALA A 503 25.16 6.21 -31.96
CA ALA A 503 25.29 7.39 -31.11
C ALA A 503 26.53 7.22 -30.23
N GLY A 504 27.52 8.10 -30.41
CA GLY A 504 28.72 8.08 -29.56
C GLY A 504 28.39 8.35 -28.09
N PRO A 505 29.33 8.09 -27.16
CA PRO A 505 29.17 8.43 -25.75
C PRO A 505 28.69 9.87 -25.57
N ALA A 506 27.63 10.04 -24.79
CA ALA A 506 27.06 11.33 -24.42
C ALA A 506 26.64 11.31 -22.95
N ALA A 507 26.75 12.47 -22.29
CA ALA A 507 26.31 12.61 -20.91
C ALA A 507 24.83 12.26 -20.78
N ASN A 508 24.50 11.44 -19.79
CA ASN A 508 23.12 11.20 -19.35
C ASN A 508 23.05 11.57 -17.86
N GLY A 509 23.03 12.88 -17.58
CA GLY A 509 23.14 13.40 -16.22
C GLY A 509 24.58 13.53 -15.70
N ARG A 510 24.73 13.61 -14.38
CA ARG A 510 26.01 13.87 -13.70
C ARG A 510 26.80 12.61 -13.37
N THR A 511 26.16 11.45 -13.34
CA THR A 511 26.80 10.18 -12.93
C THR A 511 26.68 9.09 -13.99
N ALA A 512 26.21 9.43 -15.20
CA ALA A 512 26.09 8.46 -16.27
C ALA A 512 26.43 9.00 -17.67
N ILE A 513 26.88 8.09 -18.52
CA ILE A 513 27.11 8.31 -19.95
C ILE A 513 26.40 7.19 -20.71
N ALA A 514 25.54 7.57 -21.65
CA ALA A 514 24.86 6.65 -22.55
C ALA A 514 25.56 6.61 -23.91
N MET A 515 25.57 5.44 -24.54
CA MET A 515 26.16 5.24 -25.85
C MET A 515 25.41 4.13 -26.60
N THR A 516 25.43 4.19 -27.94
CA THR A 516 24.77 3.20 -28.80
C THR A 516 25.68 2.83 -29.95
N ALA A 517 26.06 1.57 -30.00
CA ALA A 517 26.75 0.99 -31.12
C ALA A 517 25.83 0.89 -32.34
N THR A 518 26.40 0.93 -33.54
CA THR A 518 25.67 0.52 -34.75
C THR A 518 25.28 -0.93 -34.61
N THR A 519 24.02 -1.28 -34.88
CA THR A 519 23.58 -2.68 -34.87
C THR A 519 24.41 -3.48 -35.86
N ALA A 520 25.09 -4.51 -35.35
CA ALA A 520 25.81 -5.46 -36.14
C ALA A 520 24.90 -6.63 -36.51
N ASN A 521 25.08 -7.13 -37.73
CA ASN A 521 24.36 -8.27 -38.27
C ASN A 521 25.36 -9.39 -38.55
N ASP A 522 24.91 -10.62 -38.37
CA ASP A 522 25.69 -11.83 -38.55
C ASP A 522 24.83 -12.91 -39.22
N ASP A 523 25.45 -13.82 -39.97
CA ASP A 523 24.76 -14.89 -40.68
C ASP A 523 24.10 -15.90 -39.71
N SER A 524 24.60 -16.00 -38.47
CA SER A 524 24.00 -16.77 -37.37
C SER A 524 22.82 -16.08 -36.68
N GLY A 525 22.61 -14.78 -36.93
CA GLY A 525 21.50 -13.98 -36.39
C GLY A 525 21.64 -13.53 -34.94
N VAL A 526 22.66 -13.99 -34.21
CA VAL A 526 22.88 -13.62 -32.80
C VAL A 526 24.16 -12.80 -32.67
N VAL A 527 24.04 -11.61 -32.10
CA VAL A 527 25.17 -10.69 -31.90
C VAL A 527 25.15 -10.16 -30.48
N GLN A 528 26.32 -10.20 -29.83
CA GLN A 528 26.56 -9.59 -28.53
C GLN A 528 27.57 -8.45 -28.66
N TYR A 529 27.46 -7.46 -27.80
CA TYR A 529 28.28 -6.24 -27.79
C TYR A 529 29.06 -6.16 -26.48
N GLN A 530 30.28 -5.63 -26.55
CA GLN A 530 31.07 -5.29 -25.38
C GLN A 530 31.59 -3.85 -25.51
N PHE A 531 31.27 -3.03 -24.51
CA PHE A 531 31.73 -1.66 -24.38
C PHE A 531 32.89 -1.63 -23.40
N ASN A 532 34.00 -1.02 -23.78
CA ASN A 532 35.20 -0.95 -22.98
C ASN A 532 35.53 0.49 -22.63
N CYS A 533 35.66 0.78 -21.33
CA CYS A 533 36.18 2.08 -20.89
C CYS A 533 37.69 2.10 -21.12
N THR A 534 38.16 3.00 -21.97
CA THR A 534 39.57 3.11 -22.35
C THR A 534 40.34 4.15 -21.54
N GLY A 535 39.65 5.01 -20.80
CA GLY A 535 40.26 6.04 -19.97
C GLY A 535 39.24 6.97 -19.32
N SER A 536 39.65 7.63 -18.24
CA SER A 536 38.83 8.61 -17.54
C SER A 536 39.67 9.62 -16.74
N SER A 537 39.04 10.74 -16.36
CA SER A 537 39.59 11.71 -15.42
C SER A 537 38.98 11.60 -14.01
N GLY A 538 38.09 10.62 -13.76
CA GLY A 538 37.36 10.41 -12.51
C GLY A 538 37.17 8.92 -12.20
N GLY A 539 36.48 8.59 -11.10
CA GLY A 539 36.14 7.22 -10.73
C GLY A 539 35.03 6.60 -11.58
N GLY A 540 34.79 5.29 -11.45
CA GLY A 540 33.64 4.60 -12.07
C GLY A 540 33.83 4.18 -13.54
N CYS A 541 35.01 4.37 -14.13
CA CYS A 541 35.30 3.95 -15.50
C CYS A 541 35.39 2.42 -15.61
N VAL A 542 34.24 1.80 -15.88
CA VAL A 542 34.07 0.36 -16.09
C VAL A 542 33.41 0.14 -17.45
N GLY A 543 33.76 -0.97 -18.11
CA GLY A 543 33.11 -1.42 -19.35
C GLY A 543 31.95 -2.38 -19.07
N SER A 544 31.19 -2.71 -20.10
CA SER A 544 30.17 -3.75 -20.01
C SER A 544 30.78 -5.15 -20.04
N THR A 545 30.04 -6.13 -19.53
CA THR A 545 30.16 -7.52 -19.97
C THR A 545 29.63 -7.65 -21.41
N TRP A 546 29.69 -8.84 -21.99
CA TRP A 546 29.00 -9.10 -23.25
C TRP A 546 27.49 -9.07 -23.04
N GLN A 547 26.78 -8.32 -23.87
CA GLN A 547 25.33 -8.11 -23.76
C GLN A 547 24.69 -8.15 -25.15
N SER A 548 23.42 -8.56 -25.25
CA SER A 548 22.67 -8.57 -26.52
C SER A 548 22.33 -7.15 -27.01
N SER A 549 22.23 -6.19 -26.08
CA SER A 549 21.91 -4.80 -26.41
C SER A 549 23.08 -4.05 -27.06
N ALA A 550 22.80 -3.37 -28.16
CA ALA A 550 23.70 -2.41 -28.80
C ALA A 550 23.76 -1.07 -28.03
N GLN A 551 23.02 -0.93 -26.93
CA GLN A 551 23.01 0.24 -26.06
C GLN A 551 23.72 -0.07 -24.75
N TYR A 552 24.48 0.89 -24.25
CA TYR A 552 25.12 0.79 -22.95
C TYR A 552 25.04 2.13 -22.22
N GLN A 553 24.73 2.06 -20.94
CA GLN A 553 24.78 3.19 -20.04
C GLN A 553 25.78 2.87 -18.92
N ALA A 554 26.89 3.59 -18.91
CA ALA A 554 27.81 3.56 -17.78
C ALA A 554 27.25 4.46 -16.69
N THR A 555 27.09 3.93 -15.47
CA THR A 555 26.59 4.64 -14.28
C THR A 555 27.65 4.67 -13.18
N GLY A 556 27.39 5.36 -12.07
CA GLY A 556 28.36 5.50 -10.96
C GLY A 556 29.60 6.33 -11.33
N LEU A 557 29.49 7.16 -12.37
CA LEU A 557 30.57 8.02 -12.83
C LEU A 557 30.68 9.26 -11.93
N THR A 558 31.89 9.81 -11.82
CA THR A 558 32.16 11.05 -11.09
C THR A 558 31.55 12.25 -11.83
N PRO A 559 30.79 13.13 -11.15
CA PRO A 559 30.32 14.39 -11.72
C PRO A 559 31.44 15.27 -12.30
N GLY A 560 31.18 15.86 -13.47
CA GLY A 560 32.10 16.75 -14.18
C GLY A 560 33.36 16.08 -14.76
N ALA A 561 33.47 14.75 -14.72
CA ALA A 561 34.62 14.02 -15.23
C ALA A 561 34.46 13.62 -16.70
N SER A 562 35.58 13.41 -17.39
CA SER A 562 35.61 12.96 -18.79
C SER A 562 35.93 11.48 -18.89
N TYR A 563 35.30 10.78 -19.84
CA TYR A 563 35.41 9.34 -20.06
C TYR A 563 35.56 9.02 -21.55
N SER A 564 36.24 7.92 -21.84
CA SER A 564 36.51 7.43 -23.19
C SER A 564 36.08 5.97 -23.32
N TYR A 565 35.37 5.63 -24.40
CA TYR A 565 34.86 4.27 -24.65
C TYR A 565 35.13 3.77 -26.06
N GLN A 566 35.25 2.44 -26.21
CA GLN A 566 35.23 1.72 -27.47
C GLN A 566 34.19 0.59 -27.40
N VAL A 567 33.69 0.12 -28.54
CA VAL A 567 32.79 -1.05 -28.61
C VAL A 567 33.29 -2.07 -29.63
N LYS A 568 33.08 -3.36 -29.35
CA LYS A 568 33.20 -4.47 -30.32
C LYS A 568 31.98 -5.37 -30.23
N ALA A 569 31.78 -6.23 -31.23
CA ALA A 569 30.72 -7.21 -31.27
C ALA A 569 31.29 -8.65 -31.41
N ARG A 570 30.50 -9.65 -31.06
CA ARG A 570 30.78 -11.07 -31.30
C ARG A 570 29.53 -11.85 -31.68
N ASP A 571 29.72 -12.95 -32.38
CA ASP A 571 28.67 -13.93 -32.66
C ASP A 571 28.62 -15.05 -31.59
N LEU A 572 27.76 -16.07 -31.79
CA LEU A 572 27.70 -17.26 -30.93
C LEU A 572 28.90 -18.21 -31.09
N ALA A 573 29.62 -18.15 -32.22
CA ALA A 573 30.84 -18.93 -32.45
C ALA A 573 32.06 -18.33 -31.72
N GLY A 574 31.94 -17.11 -31.20
CA GLY A 574 33.01 -16.35 -30.57
C GLY A 574 33.90 -15.58 -31.55
N ASN A 575 33.46 -15.41 -32.81
CA ASN A 575 34.14 -14.53 -33.76
C ASN A 575 33.87 -13.08 -33.37
N GLU A 576 34.92 -12.31 -33.12
CA GLU A 576 34.83 -10.93 -32.64
C GLU A 576 35.23 -9.94 -33.72
N THR A 577 34.54 -8.80 -33.77
CA THR A 577 34.92 -7.66 -34.60
C THR A 577 36.16 -6.95 -34.04
N GLY A 578 36.79 -6.11 -34.85
CA GLY A 578 37.66 -5.05 -34.37
C GLY A 578 36.90 -4.00 -33.52
N TRP A 579 37.64 -3.35 -32.62
CA TRP A 579 37.13 -2.24 -31.81
C TRP A 579 36.76 -1.02 -32.67
N SER A 580 35.71 -0.32 -32.26
CA SER A 580 35.36 0.99 -32.79
C SER A 580 36.44 2.04 -32.54
N VAL A 581 36.33 3.17 -33.23
CA VAL A 581 37.04 4.40 -32.82
C VAL A 581 36.61 4.82 -31.41
N THR A 582 37.53 5.43 -30.66
CA THR A 582 37.26 5.92 -29.29
C THR A 582 36.25 7.07 -29.33
N GLY A 583 35.13 6.89 -28.63
CA GLY A 583 34.17 7.96 -28.31
C GLY A 583 34.49 8.59 -26.96
N ASN A 584 34.18 9.87 -26.78
CA ASN A 584 34.45 10.61 -25.54
C ASN A 584 33.24 11.42 -25.10
N ALA A 585 32.98 11.47 -23.80
CA ALA A 585 31.98 12.34 -23.19
C ALA A 585 32.42 12.80 -21.80
N SER A 586 31.81 13.87 -21.32
CA SER A 586 31.96 14.34 -19.94
C SER A 586 30.60 14.33 -19.26
N THR A 587 30.53 13.86 -18.03
CA THR A 587 29.30 13.93 -17.22
C THR A 587 28.97 15.38 -16.87
N GLY A 588 27.69 15.65 -16.52
CA GLY A 588 27.31 16.94 -15.94
C GLY A 588 28.07 17.23 -14.65
N ALA A 589 28.36 18.51 -14.38
CA ALA A 589 28.94 18.96 -13.11
C ALA A 589 27.86 19.16 -12.05
N ASN A 590 28.21 19.07 -10.77
CA ASN A 590 27.35 19.46 -9.66
C ASN A 590 27.25 20.99 -9.58
N GLN A 591 26.05 21.51 -9.32
CA GLN A 591 25.86 22.87 -8.84
C GLN A 591 25.41 22.83 -7.38
N PRO A 592 25.87 23.77 -6.54
CA PRO A 592 25.51 23.76 -5.13
C PRO A 592 24.01 24.07 -4.94
N PRO A 593 23.42 23.60 -3.83
CA PRO A 593 22.04 23.90 -3.49
C PRO A 593 21.81 25.40 -3.29
N GLN A 594 20.58 25.84 -3.52
CA GLN A 594 20.14 27.24 -3.43
C GLN A 594 19.12 27.40 -2.31
N PRO A 595 19.58 27.48 -1.04
CA PRO A 595 18.67 27.67 0.07
C PRO A 595 18.22 29.13 0.19
N VAL A 596 17.02 29.33 0.73
CA VAL A 596 16.33 30.61 0.88
C VAL A 596 15.97 30.81 2.34
N ASN A 597 16.28 31.98 2.89
CA ASN A 597 16.00 32.28 4.30
C ASN A 597 14.51 32.14 4.67
N ASP A 598 14.28 31.58 5.86
CA ASP A 598 12.95 31.36 6.42
C ASP A 598 12.55 32.43 7.43
N ASN A 599 11.23 32.56 7.62
CA ASN A 599 10.66 33.37 8.68
C ASN A 599 9.58 32.55 9.40
N SER A 600 9.57 32.62 10.72
CA SER A 600 8.55 31.99 11.56
C SER A 600 8.13 32.92 12.70
N THR A 601 6.97 32.66 13.28
CA THR A 601 6.47 33.37 14.46
C THR A 601 6.01 32.36 15.50
N THR A 602 6.23 32.64 16.78
CA THR A 602 5.71 31.81 17.88
C THR A 602 5.53 32.66 19.13
N ASP A 603 4.67 32.22 20.03
CA ASP A 603 4.59 32.84 21.35
C ASP A 603 5.76 32.41 22.23
N GLN A 604 6.14 33.25 23.20
CA GLN A 604 7.11 32.89 24.22
C GLN A 604 6.74 31.54 24.86
N GLN A 605 7.74 30.70 25.14
CA GLN A 605 7.56 29.35 25.71
C GLN A 605 6.82 28.33 24.83
N THR A 606 6.43 28.69 23.60
CA THR A 606 5.79 27.77 22.65
C THR A 606 6.80 27.36 21.58
N ALA A 607 7.03 26.05 21.45
CA ALA A 607 7.89 25.52 20.41
C ALA A 607 7.20 25.60 19.03
N VAL A 608 7.97 25.89 17.99
CA VAL A 608 7.50 25.94 16.60
C VAL A 608 8.36 25.07 15.71
N THR A 609 7.71 24.26 14.87
CA THR A 609 8.37 23.45 13.84
C THR A 609 8.45 24.23 12.55
N ILE A 610 9.65 24.32 11.96
CA ILE A 610 9.96 25.11 10.78
C ILE A 610 10.45 24.17 9.68
N THR A 611 9.73 24.15 8.56
CA THR A 611 10.02 23.34 7.35
C THR A 611 10.99 24.09 6.43
N VAL A 612 12.24 24.24 6.87
CA VAL A 612 13.23 25.12 6.23
C VAL A 612 13.64 24.71 4.81
N LEU A 613 13.39 23.47 4.39
CA LEU A 613 13.68 23.03 3.03
C LEU A 613 12.55 23.33 2.02
N SER A 614 11.40 23.82 2.48
CA SER A 614 10.19 23.96 1.63
C SER A 614 10.31 24.99 0.51
N ASN A 615 11.21 25.96 0.67
CA ASN A 615 11.53 27.04 -0.25
C ASN A 615 12.95 26.92 -0.84
N ASP A 616 13.69 25.88 -0.47
CA ASP A 616 15.03 25.60 -0.95
C ASP A 616 14.95 24.82 -2.27
N THR A 617 15.92 25.05 -3.15
CA THR A 617 15.97 24.37 -4.46
C THR A 617 17.37 23.94 -4.79
N ASP A 618 17.48 22.89 -5.59
CA ASP A 618 18.73 22.51 -6.24
C ASP A 618 18.58 22.65 -7.76
N PRO A 619 19.56 23.23 -8.49
CA PRO A 619 19.46 23.41 -9.94
C PRO A 619 19.29 22.10 -10.72
N GLU A 620 19.79 20.99 -10.18
CA GLU A 620 19.63 19.65 -10.77
C GLU A 620 18.44 18.87 -10.20
N GLY A 621 17.77 19.41 -9.18
CA GLY A 621 16.63 18.77 -8.53
C GLY A 621 17.03 17.67 -7.55
N ASP A 622 18.25 17.72 -7.01
CA ASP A 622 18.70 16.79 -5.98
C ASP A 622 17.87 16.92 -4.69
N SER A 623 17.72 15.79 -3.99
CA SER A 623 17.14 15.78 -2.66
C SER A 623 17.98 16.57 -1.68
N LEU A 624 17.35 17.52 -0.99
CA LEU A 624 18.00 18.36 0.00
C LEU A 624 17.85 17.79 1.41
N SER A 625 18.89 18.00 2.22
CA SER A 625 18.91 17.60 3.63
C SER A 625 19.56 18.66 4.50
N ILE A 626 19.20 18.67 5.79
CA ILE A 626 19.81 19.55 6.79
C ILE A 626 20.93 18.79 7.48
N THR A 627 22.16 19.29 7.36
CA THR A 627 23.34 18.64 7.93
C THR A 627 23.89 19.35 9.16
N GLY A 628 23.38 20.54 9.47
CA GLY A 628 23.79 21.30 10.64
C GLY A 628 22.96 22.55 10.87
N PHE A 629 23.06 23.08 12.07
CA PHE A 629 22.48 24.38 12.45
C PHE A 629 23.28 24.99 13.61
N THR A 630 23.15 26.30 13.78
CA THR A 630 23.77 27.05 14.88
C THR A 630 22.80 27.24 16.04
N ALA A 631 23.31 27.37 17.26
CA ALA A 631 22.48 27.75 18.39
C ALA A 631 22.03 29.23 18.28
N PRO A 632 20.74 29.54 18.41
CA PRO A 632 20.24 30.92 18.46
C PRO A 632 20.55 31.58 19.82
N ALA A 633 20.32 32.90 19.92
CA ALA A 633 20.69 33.66 21.11
C ALA A 633 19.64 33.61 22.23
N GLN A 634 18.36 33.45 21.88
CA GLN A 634 17.22 33.57 22.79
C GLN A 634 16.32 32.31 22.76
N GLY A 635 16.87 31.16 22.34
CA GLY A 635 16.15 29.89 22.30
C GLY A 635 17.06 28.68 22.13
N ALA A 636 16.48 27.54 21.81
CA ALA A 636 17.18 26.33 21.42
C ALA A 636 16.56 25.76 20.14
N VAL A 637 17.39 25.11 19.33
CA VAL A 637 16.95 24.40 18.12
C VAL A 637 17.27 22.92 18.26
N THR A 638 16.33 22.08 17.89
CA THR A 638 16.56 20.64 17.68
C THR A 638 16.10 20.25 16.29
N GLN A 639 16.74 19.28 15.68
CA GLN A 639 16.34 18.75 14.39
C GLN A 639 15.44 17.53 14.57
N SER A 640 14.38 17.45 13.76
CA SER A 640 13.47 16.32 13.69
C SER A 640 13.24 15.99 12.21
N GLY A 641 13.92 14.94 11.72
CA GLY A 641 14.02 14.66 10.29
C GLY A 641 14.62 15.85 9.52
N ASN A 642 13.90 16.34 8.53
CA ASN A 642 14.24 17.52 7.71
C ASN A 642 13.59 18.82 8.22
N ASN A 643 13.09 18.84 9.46
CA ASN A 643 12.53 20.03 10.09
C ASN A 643 13.39 20.50 11.26
N LEU A 644 13.32 21.79 11.55
CA LEU A 644 13.96 22.40 12.72
C LEU A 644 12.90 22.89 13.69
N ILE A 645 13.00 22.46 14.95
CA ILE A 645 12.10 22.85 16.03
C ILE A 645 12.80 23.92 16.85
N TYR A 646 12.28 25.14 16.82
CA TYR A 646 12.76 26.26 17.64
C TYR A 646 11.91 26.40 18.90
N THR A 647 12.56 26.48 20.06
CA THR A 647 11.92 26.73 21.36
C THR A 647 12.48 28.01 21.99
N PRO A 648 11.68 29.08 22.16
CA PRO A 648 12.11 30.29 22.84
C PRO A 648 12.56 30.04 24.28
N SER A 649 13.54 30.80 24.75
CA SER A 649 14.03 30.72 26.13
C SER A 649 13.20 31.61 27.06
N GLY A 650 12.71 31.03 28.16
CA GLY A 650 12.04 31.77 29.23
C GLY A 650 10.91 32.67 28.73
N SER A 651 10.87 33.92 29.19
CA SER A 651 9.87 34.93 28.84
C SER A 651 10.40 35.97 27.84
N TYR A 652 11.28 35.57 26.92
CA TYR A 652 11.81 36.49 25.91
C TYR A 652 10.75 36.80 24.86
N VAL A 653 10.62 38.08 24.52
CA VAL A 653 9.75 38.61 23.46
C VAL A 653 10.60 39.50 22.56
N GLY A 654 10.52 39.29 21.25
CA GLY A 654 11.34 39.94 20.24
C GLY A 654 11.88 38.95 19.19
N SER A 655 12.78 39.43 18.35
CA SER A 655 13.35 38.64 17.24
C SER A 655 14.55 37.81 17.68
N ASP A 656 14.63 36.57 17.21
CA ASP A 656 15.81 35.70 17.29
C ASP A 656 16.16 35.14 15.90
N SER A 657 17.36 34.57 15.75
CA SER A 657 17.79 34.00 14.48
C SER A 657 18.85 32.91 14.65
N PHE A 658 18.87 31.96 13.74
CA PHE A 658 19.93 30.96 13.61
C PHE A 658 20.17 30.62 12.15
N ASN A 659 21.33 30.02 11.85
CA ASN A 659 21.62 29.48 10.53
C ASN A 659 21.42 27.97 10.52
N TYR A 660 21.06 27.44 9.35
CA TYR A 660 21.05 26.02 9.03
C TYR A 660 21.87 25.78 7.76
N THR A 661 22.44 24.57 7.64
CA THR A 661 23.26 24.15 6.50
C THR A 661 22.50 23.10 5.70
N VAL A 662 22.32 23.39 4.42
CA VAL A 662 21.67 22.52 3.44
C VAL A 662 22.72 21.80 2.60
N SER A 663 22.47 20.52 2.33
CA SER A 663 23.29 19.71 1.43
C SER A 663 22.43 18.97 0.41
N ASP A 664 22.94 18.92 -0.82
CA ASP A 664 22.51 18.05 -1.93
C ASP A 664 23.24 16.68 -1.91
N GLY A 665 24.05 16.43 -0.87
CA GLY A 665 24.91 15.25 -0.74
C GLY A 665 26.35 15.44 -1.23
N LEU A 666 26.66 16.55 -1.90
CA LEU A 666 27.99 16.85 -2.46
C LEU A 666 28.54 18.21 -1.99
N ASP A 667 27.69 19.23 -2.04
CA ASP A 667 27.97 20.60 -1.63
C ASP A 667 27.16 20.98 -0.38
N PHE A 668 27.57 22.09 0.26
CA PHE A 668 26.97 22.59 1.49
C PHE A 668 26.80 24.10 1.41
N VAL A 669 25.59 24.60 1.67
CA VAL A 669 25.27 26.03 1.67
C VAL A 669 24.44 26.39 2.89
N ASP A 670 24.79 27.52 3.53
CA ASP A 670 24.07 28.01 4.71
C ASP A 670 22.94 28.97 4.33
N ALA A 671 21.83 28.91 5.06
CA ALA A 671 20.76 29.91 5.08
C ALA A 671 20.34 30.25 6.52
N SER A 672 19.53 31.30 6.68
CA SER A 672 19.11 31.81 7.99
C SER A 672 17.62 31.65 8.21
N VAL A 673 17.25 31.31 9.44
CA VAL A 673 15.89 31.37 9.96
C VAL A 673 15.75 32.58 10.87
N PHE A 674 14.71 33.37 10.65
CA PHE A 674 14.31 34.47 11.53
C PHE A 674 13.03 34.10 12.28
N VAL A 675 13.04 34.20 13.61
CA VAL A 675 11.87 33.90 14.44
C VAL A 675 11.44 35.15 15.19
N ASP A 676 10.20 35.57 15.00
CA ASP A 676 9.59 36.66 15.79
C ASP A 676 8.79 36.06 16.96
N ILE A 677 9.17 36.42 18.19
CA ILE A 677 8.61 35.83 19.41
C ILE A 677 7.65 36.82 20.05
N THR A 678 6.37 36.47 20.11
CA THR A 678 5.30 37.29 20.67
C THR A 678 5.05 36.97 22.14
N ALA A 679 4.45 37.92 22.86
CA ALA A 679 3.97 37.65 24.21
C ALA A 679 2.76 36.71 24.11
N ALA A 680 2.75 35.63 24.90
CA ALA A 680 1.58 34.77 25.03
C ALA A 680 0.46 35.53 25.77
N ASN A 681 -0.78 35.42 25.31
CA ASN A 681 -1.94 36.02 25.94
C ASN A 681 -2.18 35.42 27.34
N ALA A 682 -2.54 36.26 28.30
CA ALA A 682 -2.91 35.94 29.66
C ALA A 682 -4.42 36.21 29.84
N PRO A 683 -5.22 35.25 30.32
CA PRO A 683 -6.65 35.45 30.47
C PRO A 683 -6.99 36.65 31.36
N PRO A 684 -8.10 37.36 31.07
CA PRO A 684 -8.54 38.48 31.88
C PRO A 684 -9.00 37.98 33.25
N VAL A 685 -8.99 38.88 34.24
CA VAL A 685 -9.45 38.60 35.61
C VAL A 685 -10.66 39.48 35.92
N ALA A 686 -11.82 38.86 36.04
CA ALA A 686 -13.07 39.49 36.43
C ALA A 686 -13.22 39.48 37.97
N VAL A 687 -13.58 40.60 38.58
CA VAL A 687 -13.67 40.75 40.04
C VAL A 687 -15.09 41.11 40.47
N ASP A 688 -15.63 40.39 41.45
CA ASP A 688 -16.99 40.62 41.96
C ASP A 688 -17.26 42.09 42.37
N ASP A 689 -18.42 42.59 41.96
CA ASP A 689 -18.91 43.94 42.25
C ASP A 689 -19.99 43.98 43.33
N SER A 690 -20.22 45.19 43.84
CA SER A 690 -21.42 45.48 44.61
C SER A 690 -21.99 46.86 44.31
N ALA A 691 -23.31 46.96 44.25
CA ALA A 691 -24.00 48.24 44.07
C ALA A 691 -25.24 48.35 44.98
N THR A 692 -25.66 49.59 45.23
CA THR A 692 -26.89 49.87 45.98
C THR A 692 -27.86 50.66 45.11
N VAL A 693 -29.13 50.24 45.10
CA VAL A 693 -30.20 50.90 44.35
C VAL A 693 -31.40 51.17 45.26
N ALA A 694 -32.14 52.25 45.02
CA ALA A 694 -33.39 52.49 45.73
C ALA A 694 -34.53 51.61 45.18
N THR A 695 -35.58 51.41 45.97
CA THR A 695 -36.76 50.65 45.51
C THR A 695 -37.40 51.34 44.29
N ASN A 696 -37.63 50.58 43.21
CA ASN A 696 -38.06 51.06 41.88
C ASN A 696 -37.08 52.06 41.23
N GLY A 697 -35.81 52.05 41.60
CA GLY A 697 -34.76 52.87 40.99
C GLY A 697 -33.89 52.09 40.00
N SER A 698 -32.99 52.80 39.33
CA SER A 698 -31.93 52.23 38.49
C SER A 698 -30.55 52.63 39.02
N VAL A 699 -29.55 51.79 38.76
CA VAL A 699 -28.14 52.06 39.04
C VAL A 699 -27.30 51.63 37.85
N THR A 700 -26.37 52.49 37.44
CA THR A 700 -25.32 52.17 36.46
C THR A 700 -24.08 51.71 37.22
N ILE A 701 -23.51 50.59 36.81
CA ILE A 701 -22.41 49.90 37.46
C ILE A 701 -21.29 49.78 36.43
N ASP A 702 -20.13 50.32 36.79
CA ASP A 702 -18.91 50.20 35.99
C ASP A 702 -18.17 48.95 36.41
N VAL A 703 -18.64 47.80 35.93
CA VAL A 703 -18.11 46.49 36.33
C VAL A 703 -16.67 46.27 35.85
N LEU A 704 -16.17 47.08 34.90
CA LEU A 704 -14.79 46.99 34.43
C LEU A 704 -13.80 47.76 35.33
N GLU A 705 -14.27 48.51 36.35
CA GLU A 705 -13.40 49.37 37.16
C GLU A 705 -12.40 48.58 38.02
N ASN A 706 -12.77 47.39 38.46
CA ASN A 706 -11.99 46.48 39.30
C ASN A 706 -11.45 45.25 38.55
N ASP A 707 -11.79 45.11 37.28
CA ASP A 707 -11.29 44.05 36.41
C ASP A 707 -9.89 44.38 35.88
N SER A 708 -9.10 43.36 35.58
CA SER A 708 -7.72 43.56 35.14
C SER A 708 -7.26 42.49 34.17
N ASP A 709 -6.28 42.85 33.37
CA ASP A 709 -5.58 41.94 32.47
C ASP A 709 -4.07 42.08 32.71
N ALA A 710 -3.34 40.97 32.62
CA ALA A 710 -1.89 40.99 32.83
C ALA A 710 -1.13 41.53 31.60
N ASP A 711 -1.74 41.49 30.42
CA ASP A 711 -1.14 41.92 29.18
C ASP A 711 -1.20 43.44 29.00
N ALA A 712 -0.04 43.99 28.63
CA ALA A 712 0.13 45.43 28.56
C ALA A 712 -0.64 46.01 27.37
N GLY A 713 -1.61 46.89 27.66
CA GLY A 713 -2.37 47.61 26.63
C GLY A 713 -3.67 46.92 26.23
N THR A 714 -4.02 45.81 26.87
CA THR A 714 -5.32 45.13 26.72
C THR A 714 -6.48 46.07 27.07
N VAL A 715 -7.52 46.03 26.25
CA VAL A 715 -8.78 46.73 26.51
C VAL A 715 -9.85 45.72 26.83
N LEU A 716 -10.21 45.62 28.11
CA LEU A 716 -11.29 44.76 28.55
C LEU A 716 -12.64 45.29 28.09
N THR A 717 -13.49 44.37 27.63
CA THR A 717 -14.87 44.67 27.27
C THR A 717 -15.81 43.63 27.83
N ILE A 718 -17.05 44.02 28.09
CA ILE A 718 -18.10 43.08 28.48
C ILE A 718 -18.55 42.33 27.23
N VAL A 719 -18.55 41.00 27.29
CA VAL A 719 -19.01 40.15 26.19
C VAL A 719 -20.47 40.52 25.86
N PRO A 720 -20.83 40.83 24.59
CA PRO A 720 -22.20 41.15 24.23
C PRO A 720 -23.16 40.01 24.59
N GLY A 721 -24.09 40.28 25.51
CA GLY A 721 -25.01 39.26 26.03
C GLY A 721 -24.41 38.31 27.07
N GLY A 722 -23.13 38.47 27.42
CA GLY A 722 -22.43 37.75 28.48
C GLY A 722 -22.78 38.24 29.88
N PHE A 723 -24.05 38.55 30.14
CA PHE A 723 -24.53 38.90 31.48
C PHE A 723 -25.91 38.30 31.71
N THR A 724 -26.18 37.92 32.96
CA THR A 724 -27.47 37.36 33.35
C THR A 724 -28.42 38.44 33.85
N GLN A 725 -29.72 38.12 33.86
CA GLN A 725 -30.72 38.99 34.49
C GLN A 725 -30.76 38.73 35.99
N GLY A 726 -30.99 39.78 36.78
CA GLY A 726 -31.30 39.62 38.20
C GLY A 726 -32.65 38.94 38.41
N ASN A 727 -32.85 38.29 39.55
CA ASN A 727 -34.14 37.66 39.89
C ASN A 727 -35.23 38.70 40.23
N LYS A 728 -34.82 39.94 40.52
CA LYS A 728 -35.65 41.03 41.05
C LYS A 728 -35.49 42.34 40.28
N GLY A 729 -34.67 42.36 39.23
CA GLY A 729 -34.48 43.50 38.34
C GLY A 729 -34.03 43.05 36.97
N SER A 730 -34.01 43.97 36.02
CA SER A 730 -33.47 43.73 34.68
C SER A 730 -32.08 44.37 34.56
N VAL A 731 -31.18 43.69 33.87
CA VAL A 731 -29.84 44.15 33.54
C VAL A 731 -29.80 44.45 32.05
N SER A 732 -29.22 45.60 31.70
CA SER A 732 -28.99 45.99 30.30
C SER A 732 -27.60 46.60 30.16
N LEU A 733 -26.97 46.41 29.00
CA LEU A 733 -25.69 47.04 28.68
C LEU A 733 -25.95 48.36 27.95
N VAL A 734 -25.52 49.48 28.55
CA VAL A 734 -25.72 50.82 28.00
C VAL A 734 -24.37 51.54 28.01
N ASN A 735 -23.88 51.91 26.82
CA ASN A 735 -22.60 52.62 26.64
C ASN A 735 -21.40 51.94 27.35
N GLY A 736 -21.34 50.61 27.33
CA GLY A 736 -20.24 49.85 27.93
C GLY A 736 -20.37 49.58 29.44
N GLN A 737 -21.42 50.09 30.09
CA GLN A 737 -21.69 49.86 31.51
C GLN A 737 -22.98 49.07 31.71
N LEU A 738 -23.05 48.27 32.79
CA LEU A 738 -24.26 47.52 33.12
C LEU A 738 -25.21 48.40 33.93
N VAL A 739 -26.46 48.48 33.47
CA VAL A 739 -27.54 49.19 34.13
C VAL A 739 -28.50 48.18 34.72
N TYR A 740 -28.62 48.18 36.05
CA TYR A 740 -29.60 47.38 36.78
C TYR A 740 -30.82 48.24 37.13
N GLU A 741 -32.00 47.81 36.69
CA GLU A 741 -33.29 48.42 37.04
C GLU A 741 -34.06 47.53 38.00
N HIS A 742 -34.34 48.05 39.19
CA HIS A 742 -35.04 47.28 40.21
C HIS A 742 -36.56 47.29 40.00
N THR A 743 -37.20 46.11 40.11
CA THR A 743 -38.68 45.99 40.11
C THR A 743 -39.26 46.12 41.53
N SER A 744 -40.53 45.78 41.77
CA SER A 744 -41.17 45.95 43.09
C SER A 744 -40.83 44.89 44.16
N LYS A 745 -39.84 44.02 43.94
CA LYS A 745 -39.54 42.85 44.81
C LYS A 745 -38.54 43.17 45.93
N LYS A 746 -38.72 42.66 47.15
CA LYS A 746 -37.88 43.01 48.33
C LYS A 746 -36.63 42.11 48.50
N GLY A 747 -35.63 42.62 49.21
CA GLY A 747 -34.36 41.93 49.56
C GLY A 747 -33.34 41.95 48.41
N GLY A 748 -32.05 41.74 48.71
CA GLY A 748 -30.96 41.84 47.73
C GLY A 748 -31.13 40.96 46.48
N ASP A 749 -30.41 41.31 45.42
CA ASP A 749 -30.41 40.61 44.13
C ASP A 749 -28.96 40.39 43.67
N SER A 750 -28.74 39.53 42.68
CA SER A 750 -27.43 39.37 42.05
C SER A 750 -27.59 38.95 40.60
N PHE A 751 -26.56 39.24 39.81
CA PHE A 751 -26.39 38.77 38.44
C PHE A 751 -24.90 38.58 38.16
N THR A 752 -24.57 37.93 37.05
CA THR A 752 -23.19 37.71 36.60
C THR A 752 -22.92 38.48 35.31
N TYR A 753 -21.65 38.77 35.06
CA TYR A 753 -21.16 39.33 33.80
C TYR A 753 -19.83 38.67 33.41
N THR A 754 -19.57 38.62 32.10
CA THR A 754 -18.38 38.03 31.49
C THR A 754 -17.64 39.10 30.72
N ILE A 755 -16.34 39.20 30.94
CA ILE A 755 -15.43 40.10 30.22
C ILE A 755 -14.54 39.32 29.26
N THR A 756 -13.96 40.02 28.28
CA THR A 756 -13.00 39.51 27.32
C THR A 756 -11.91 40.55 27.03
N ASP A 757 -10.70 40.07 26.81
CA ASP A 757 -9.54 40.78 26.26
C ASP A 757 -9.53 40.77 24.70
N GLY A 758 -10.36 39.93 24.08
CA GLY A 758 -10.42 39.68 22.65
C GLY A 758 -10.06 38.25 22.24
N GLU A 759 -9.38 37.50 23.11
CA GLU A 759 -8.94 36.11 22.90
C GLU A 759 -9.55 35.16 23.96
N ASP A 760 -9.47 35.52 25.23
CA ASP A 760 -9.95 34.77 26.39
C ASP A 760 -11.09 35.50 27.15
N THR A 761 -11.71 34.83 28.13
CA THR A 761 -12.83 35.38 28.91
C THR A 761 -12.79 34.97 30.39
N ASP A 762 -13.33 35.82 31.27
CA ASP A 762 -13.58 35.49 32.69
C ASP A 762 -14.92 36.07 33.17
N THR A 763 -15.49 35.51 34.25
CA THR A 763 -16.85 35.82 34.73
C THR A 763 -16.88 36.14 36.22
N ALA A 764 -17.53 37.25 36.58
CA ALA A 764 -17.74 37.69 37.95
C ALA A 764 -19.22 37.97 38.29
N THR A 765 -19.49 38.17 39.57
CA THR A 765 -20.82 38.39 40.14
C THR A 765 -20.99 39.82 40.65
N VAL A 766 -22.12 40.45 40.30
CA VAL A 766 -22.56 41.71 40.87
C VAL A 766 -23.61 41.48 41.96
N ASN A 767 -23.33 41.95 43.16
CA ASN A 767 -24.26 41.88 44.30
C ASN A 767 -25.02 43.20 44.50
N ILE A 768 -26.35 43.17 44.42
CA ILE A 768 -27.21 44.36 44.53
C ILE A 768 -27.90 44.44 45.89
N THR A 769 -27.65 45.53 46.61
CA THR A 769 -28.38 45.90 47.83
C THR A 769 -29.51 46.88 47.50
N ILE A 770 -30.75 46.58 47.93
CA ILE A 770 -31.92 47.45 47.68
C ILE A 770 -32.29 48.24 48.94
N SER A 771 -32.27 49.57 48.83
CA SER A 771 -32.64 50.52 49.88
C SER A 771 -34.06 51.07 49.69
N ARG A 772 -34.75 51.48 50.78
CA ARG A 772 -36.11 52.05 50.69
C ARG A 772 -36.03 53.55 50.43
N ASN A 773 -36.75 54.07 49.43
CA ASN A 773 -36.92 55.51 49.24
C ASN A 773 -37.58 56.14 50.48
N GLY A 774 -36.88 57.07 51.14
CA GLY A 774 -37.38 57.81 52.29
C GLY A 774 -38.19 59.03 51.86
N GLY A 775 -39.46 59.09 52.26
CA GLY A 775 -40.20 60.35 52.41
C GLY A 775 -40.03 60.82 53.86
N GLY A 776 -39.55 62.05 54.05
CA GLY A 776 -39.15 62.60 55.35
C GLY A 776 -40.28 63.19 56.19
N ASP A 777 -40.13 63.09 57.52
CA ASP A 777 -40.08 64.11 58.59
C ASP A 777 -40.01 63.28 59.89
N ASP A 778 -39.10 63.51 60.84
CA ASP A 778 -39.22 64.57 61.84
C ASP A 778 -37.82 64.95 62.37
N GLY A 779 -37.59 66.25 62.52
CA GLY A 779 -36.38 66.80 63.08
C GLY A 779 -36.15 66.52 64.57
N GLY A 780 -34.89 66.65 64.97
CA GLY A 780 -34.55 66.97 66.37
C GLY A 780 -33.35 66.23 66.95
N GLY A 781 -32.19 66.90 66.94
CA GLY A 781 -31.36 66.98 68.13
C GLY A 781 -30.35 65.86 68.41
N GLY A 782 -29.09 66.13 68.04
CA GLY A 782 -27.98 66.17 69.00
C GLY A 782 -27.61 64.90 69.77
N GLY A 783 -26.48 64.31 69.34
CA GLY A 783 -25.38 64.00 70.26
C GLY A 783 -25.34 62.59 70.89
N GLY A 784 -24.15 62.00 70.81
CA GLY A 784 -23.66 61.06 71.80
C GLY A 784 -23.70 59.61 71.37
N GLY A 785 -22.52 59.05 71.09
CA GLY A 785 -22.34 57.60 71.05
C GLY A 785 -22.76 56.95 72.37
N LYS A 786 -23.27 55.71 72.27
CA LYS A 786 -23.19 54.67 73.29
C LYS A 786 -23.74 53.37 72.74
N CYS A 787 -22.89 52.34 72.73
CA CYS A 787 -23.26 50.94 72.58
C CYS A 787 -24.31 50.55 73.63
N HIS A 788 -25.21 49.61 73.27
CA HIS A 788 -26.14 49.00 74.22
C HIS A 788 -25.76 47.54 74.52
N PRO A 789 -25.82 47.09 75.79
CA PRO A 789 -25.22 45.86 76.24
C PRO A 789 -26.23 44.71 76.10
N LYS A 790 -26.05 43.88 75.08
CA LYS A 790 -26.39 42.44 75.09
C LYS A 790 -25.99 41.67 73.83
N ARG A 791 -25.51 42.34 72.77
CA ARG A 791 -24.86 41.73 71.61
C ARG A 791 -23.83 42.74 71.11
N GLY A 792 -22.54 42.41 71.17
CA GLY A 792 -21.41 43.33 70.92
C GLY A 792 -21.33 43.85 69.47
N CYS A 793 -20.38 44.76 69.24
CA CYS A 793 -20.21 45.62 68.06
C CYS A 793 -20.35 44.95 66.70
#